data_AF-A0A954PWP0-F1
#
_entry.id   AF-A0A954PWP0-F1
#
_cell.length_a   1.000
_cell.length_b   1.000
_cell.length_c   1.000
_cell.angle_alpha   90.00
_cell.angle_beta   90.00
_cell.angle_gamma   90.00
#
_symmetry.space_group_name_H-M   'P 1'
#
loop_
_entity.id
_entity.type
_entity.pdbx_description
1 polymer ?
#
loop_
_entity_poly.entity_id
_entity_poly.type
_entity_poly.pdbx_seq_one_letter_code
_entity_poly.pdbx_strand_id
1 'polypeptide(L)'
;MSTELLYTSAPQGLRHGSRGFCTVLTTAGMPINVISRLEGISSYRHLPATVIRQGSGNPVSYSHQRLNLGGQIVSVISRISAYGVDYSRRPNKIAHHVTIDNAEMPAAGPAWLLRQRAVIRSEWLGQCETPPSGPAIPRGDQQSRICTAWKTIAGDAGWGGVVAESISSGSTEPLWVIYPLEHQDRLLELMDEAIALLPAGQRWRATFNTYATNIPPDVECKVRFVPSVTDEARAVAASGKTINLTKHQSITTASQWVERARGTFRGSAAVDRVSVGVEKGGTPSTEMFTAVQQQYDEIPMESSWSSDDDASIGPPPSLEPPSLPPEFSSGKSSRRQLWIAIGVLAGITGLGATWTVARLTAGLPILPGTVPDPVQETPRYTPEPEPKAAPVVVPVQQPATTLVLNLHYDKKQILAWALESPELDSPFPSLVSLRGSVNLIPVSTDTDSKPPAGDVRRQSAGLETVNLVSWGGEPRSLYDKEKRQITSTLLTAGSHWLNVEPLPDVPEALGNTEILLSRDTSDLVAVAEFDFSANSDFLSEQRSAYRNYVVMLSRTALRLDSLENESKQLPELLKDSVDSFFRLAFPGRGESRIASMIRKAGTLDIGEEAIKLVATLQDQQASSKQLDKTQQGALVRVVSDCGQITQFSTELQRAFEVLEKGHSVEVPELVFLESKGVPKRRVPIRFHFSW
;
A
#
# COMPACT_ATOMS: atom_id res chain seq x y z
N MET A 1 3.00 16.93 14.26
CA MET A 1 2.03 16.51 13.23
C MET A 1 2.35 15.10 12.81
N SER A 2 1.31 14.34 12.48
CA SER A 2 1.39 12.95 12.06
C SER A 2 2.11 12.82 10.72
N THR A 3 2.78 11.69 10.52
CA THR A 3 3.60 11.43 9.33
C THR A 3 3.30 10.04 8.79
N GLU A 4 3.46 9.83 7.49
CA GLU A 4 3.16 8.57 6.81
C GLU A 4 4.32 8.03 5.99
N LEU A 5 4.35 6.70 5.84
CA LEU A 5 5.30 5.97 5.01
C LEU A 5 4.57 4.84 4.27
N LEU A 6 4.78 4.72 2.96
CA LEU A 6 4.30 3.61 2.13
C LEU A 6 5.49 2.81 1.60
N TYR A 7 5.45 1.50 1.81
CA TYR A 7 6.53 0.57 1.48
C TYR A 7 5.98 -0.59 0.66
N THR A 8 6.53 -0.80 -0.55
CA THR A 8 6.10 -1.84 -1.49
C THR A 8 7.23 -2.20 -2.45
N SER A 9 7.06 -3.25 -3.26
CA SER A 9 8.02 -3.54 -4.33
C SER A 9 7.81 -2.60 -5.52
N ALA A 10 8.86 -1.88 -5.91
CA ALA A 10 8.85 -0.91 -7.00
C ALA A 10 10.16 -0.96 -7.82
N PRO A 11 10.11 -0.66 -9.14
CA PRO A 11 11.32 -0.58 -9.96
C PRO A 11 12.27 0.53 -9.50
N GLN A 12 11.72 1.57 -8.87
CA GLN A 12 12.45 2.69 -8.28
C GLN A 12 11.71 3.17 -7.02
N GLY A 13 12.44 3.34 -5.92
CA GLY A 13 11.95 3.96 -4.68
C GLY A 13 12.43 5.40 -4.50
N LEU A 14 12.02 6.03 -3.39
CA LEU A 14 12.38 7.41 -3.06
C LEU A 14 13.87 7.60 -2.77
N ARG A 15 14.53 6.60 -2.18
CA ARG A 15 15.99 6.66 -1.96
C ARG A 15 16.69 6.34 -3.28
N HIS A 16 17.70 7.14 -3.64
CA HIS A 16 18.48 6.91 -4.85
C HIS A 16 19.06 5.49 -4.89
N GLY A 17 18.90 4.80 -6.02
CA GLY A 17 19.34 3.41 -6.19
C GLY A 17 18.49 2.34 -5.48
N SER A 18 17.44 2.73 -4.73
CA SER A 18 16.53 1.76 -4.11
C SER A 18 15.57 1.15 -5.14
N ARG A 19 15.44 -0.18 -5.10
CA ARG A 19 14.61 -1.01 -5.99
C ARG A 19 14.14 -2.26 -5.26
N GLY A 20 13.09 -2.90 -5.75
CA GLY A 20 12.42 -3.99 -5.05
C GLY A 20 11.62 -3.42 -3.88
N PHE A 21 11.59 -4.11 -2.74
CA PHE A 21 10.94 -3.57 -1.54
C PHE A 21 11.65 -2.30 -1.07
N CYS A 22 10.99 -1.16 -1.24
CA CYS A 22 11.52 0.16 -0.90
C CYS A 22 10.39 1.12 -0.52
N THR A 23 10.78 2.22 0.10
CA THR A 23 9.84 3.30 0.43
C THR A 23 9.48 4.06 -0.84
N VAL A 24 8.20 4.06 -1.18
CA VAL A 24 7.63 4.79 -2.34
C VAL A 24 6.89 6.05 -1.92
N LEU A 25 6.58 6.20 -0.63
CA LEU A 25 6.01 7.42 -0.08
C LEU A 25 6.59 7.69 1.30
N THR A 26 6.96 8.93 1.58
CA THR A 26 7.27 9.38 2.96
C THR A 26 6.88 10.84 3.13
N THR A 27 6.33 11.21 4.29
CA THR A 27 6.15 12.64 4.61
C THR A 27 7.49 13.36 4.61
N ALA A 28 7.52 14.56 4.02
CA ALA A 28 8.69 15.42 3.96
C ALA A 28 9.26 15.69 5.35
N GLY A 29 10.58 15.58 5.49
CA GLY A 29 11.27 15.80 6.77
C GLY A 29 11.14 14.66 7.78
N MET A 30 10.55 13.51 7.43
CA MET A 30 10.55 12.34 8.30
C MET A 30 12.00 11.92 8.61
N PRO A 31 12.39 11.79 9.89
CA PRO A 31 13.76 11.42 10.25
C PRO A 31 14.13 10.02 9.75
N ILE A 32 15.38 9.85 9.31
CA ILE A 32 15.84 8.59 8.70
C ILE A 32 15.72 7.38 9.62
N ASN A 33 15.93 7.56 10.93
CA ASN A 33 15.77 6.53 11.95
C ASN A 33 14.30 6.09 12.09
N VAL A 34 13.34 7.00 11.90
CA VAL A 34 11.91 6.68 11.86
C VAL A 34 11.61 5.88 10.60
N ILE A 35 12.07 6.34 9.43
CA ILE A 35 11.89 5.63 8.15
C ILE A 35 12.41 4.20 8.26
N SER A 36 13.67 4.01 8.67
CA SER A 36 14.28 2.67 8.81
C SER A 36 13.53 1.79 9.81
N ARG A 37 12.96 2.37 10.86
CA ARG A 37 12.15 1.64 11.83
C ARG A 37 10.83 1.17 11.23
N LEU A 38 10.15 2.05 10.50
CA LEU A 38 8.88 1.74 9.83
C LEU A 38 9.09 0.68 8.74
N GLU A 39 10.16 0.80 7.93
CA GLU A 39 10.57 -0.23 6.95
C GLU A 39 10.81 -1.59 7.64
N GLY A 40 11.43 -1.60 8.82
CA GLY A 40 11.68 -2.80 9.61
C GLY A 40 10.41 -3.52 10.10
N ILE A 41 9.34 -2.78 10.40
CA ILE A 41 8.05 -3.36 10.79
C ILE A 41 7.12 -3.66 9.59
N SER A 42 7.53 -3.35 8.36
CA SER A 42 6.79 -3.69 7.13
C SER A 42 6.85 -5.18 6.75
N SER A 43 7.29 -6.07 7.64
CA SER A 43 7.40 -7.50 7.36
C SER A 43 6.01 -8.13 7.15
N TYR A 44 5.92 -9.08 6.22
CA TYR A 44 4.64 -9.75 5.90
C TYR A 44 4.91 -11.15 5.40
N ARG A 45 4.20 -12.13 5.96
CA ARG A 45 4.29 -13.53 5.57
C ARG A 45 3.07 -13.91 4.74
N HIS A 46 3.28 -14.32 3.50
CA HIS A 46 2.24 -14.94 2.70
C HIS A 46 1.92 -16.33 3.25
N LEU A 47 0.63 -16.67 3.33
CA LEU A 47 0.22 -18.03 3.63
C LEU A 47 0.56 -18.95 2.44
N PRO A 48 0.89 -20.23 2.68
CA PRO A 48 1.12 -21.18 1.60
C PRO A 48 -0.11 -21.31 0.69
N ALA A 49 0.11 -21.51 -0.61
CA ALA A 49 -0.99 -21.65 -1.58
C ALA A 49 -1.94 -22.82 -1.24
N THR A 50 -1.47 -23.86 -0.56
CA THR A 50 -2.29 -24.98 -0.08
C THR A 50 -3.35 -24.55 0.93
N VAL A 51 -3.04 -23.54 1.76
CA VAL A 51 -3.94 -22.95 2.75
C VAL A 51 -4.93 -21.99 2.08
N ILE A 52 -4.45 -21.16 1.14
CA ILE A 52 -5.28 -20.17 0.41
C ILE A 52 -6.35 -20.84 -0.45
N ARG A 53 -6.06 -22.02 -1.04
CA ARG A 53 -7.03 -22.81 -1.83
C ARG A 53 -8.29 -23.21 -1.06
N GLN A 54 -8.27 -23.18 0.28
CA GLN A 54 -9.44 -23.49 1.11
C GLN A 54 -10.42 -22.31 1.26
N GLY A 55 -10.22 -21.19 0.55
CA GLY A 55 -11.26 -20.19 0.32
C GLY A 55 -11.04 -18.81 0.95
N SER A 56 -9.84 -18.53 1.47
CA SER A 56 -9.51 -17.22 2.05
C SER A 56 -8.22 -16.69 1.43
N GLY A 57 -8.24 -15.44 0.95
CA GLY A 57 -7.04 -14.76 0.48
C GLY A 57 -6.00 -14.55 1.60
N ASN A 58 -4.85 -13.98 1.25
CA ASN A 58 -3.85 -13.65 2.27
C ASN A 58 -4.40 -12.60 3.28
N PRO A 59 -4.27 -12.84 4.60
CA PRO A 59 -4.75 -11.94 5.66
C PRO A 59 -4.26 -10.48 5.57
N VAL A 60 -5.17 -9.51 5.66
CA VAL A 60 -4.77 -8.10 5.90
C VAL A 60 -4.36 -7.91 7.37
N SER A 61 -3.12 -7.51 7.60
CA SER A 61 -2.61 -7.14 8.92
C SER A 61 -2.95 -5.68 9.22
N TYR A 62 -3.86 -5.45 10.16
CA TYR A 62 -4.05 -4.16 10.82
C TYR A 62 -3.35 -4.18 12.16
N SER A 63 -2.61 -3.14 12.48
CA SER A 63 -1.92 -3.08 13.76
C SER A 63 -1.84 -1.66 14.32
N HIS A 64 -1.84 -1.59 15.64
CA HIS A 64 -1.37 -0.43 16.38
C HIS A 64 -0.26 -0.86 17.32
N GLN A 65 0.89 -0.23 17.16
CA GLN A 65 2.11 -0.56 17.87
C GLN A 65 2.70 0.70 18.48
N ARG A 66 3.36 0.56 19.63
CA ARG A 66 4.10 1.65 20.26
C ARG A 66 5.59 1.35 20.14
N LEU A 67 6.32 2.30 19.56
CA LEU A 67 7.74 2.18 19.26
C LEU A 67 8.51 3.22 20.05
N ASN A 68 9.67 2.85 20.58
CA ASN A 68 10.62 3.82 21.12
C ASN A 68 11.48 4.36 19.96
N LEU A 69 11.29 5.62 19.61
CA LEU A 69 12.00 6.33 18.55
C LEU A 69 12.77 7.50 19.19
N GLY A 70 14.07 7.31 19.39
CA GLY A 70 14.93 8.36 19.97
C GLY A 70 14.55 8.75 21.40
N GLY A 71 14.10 7.80 22.22
CA GLY A 71 13.67 8.04 23.60
C GLY A 71 12.20 8.44 23.74
N GLN A 72 11.50 8.69 22.63
CA GLN A 72 10.07 9.01 22.64
C GLN A 72 9.24 7.80 22.23
N ILE A 73 8.16 7.55 22.97
CA ILE A 73 7.20 6.51 22.60
C ILE A 73 6.22 7.10 21.58
N VAL A 74 6.23 6.56 20.37
CA VAL A 74 5.36 6.98 19.27
C VAL A 74 4.37 5.87 18.96
N SER A 75 3.10 6.25 18.80
CA SER A 75 2.05 5.37 18.32
C SER A 75 2.07 5.27 16.80
N VAL A 76 2.12 4.05 16.29
CA VAL A 76 2.11 3.77 14.85
C VAL A 76 0.92 2.89 14.54
N ILE A 77 0.07 3.35 13.64
CA ILE A 77 -0.96 2.51 13.02
C ILE A 77 -0.45 2.01 11.68
N SER A 78 -0.73 0.75 11.36
CA SER A 78 -0.26 0.13 10.14
C SER A 78 -1.30 -0.74 9.48
N ARG A 79 -1.25 -0.79 8.15
CA ARG A 79 -1.93 -1.79 7.33
C ARG A 79 -0.92 -2.44 6.39
N ILE A 80 -0.82 -3.76 6.46
CA ILE A 80 0.06 -4.55 5.61
C ILE A 80 -0.74 -5.67 4.94
N SER A 81 -0.66 -5.80 3.62
CA SER A 81 -1.37 -6.84 2.88
C SER A 81 -0.55 -7.35 1.70
N ALA A 82 -0.90 -8.54 1.22
CA ALA A 82 -0.46 -9.01 -0.09
C ALA A 82 -0.86 -7.99 -1.17
N TYR A 83 0.01 -7.77 -2.16
CA TYR A 83 -0.18 -6.77 -3.21
C TYR A 83 0.15 -7.33 -4.59
N GLY A 84 -0.40 -8.51 -4.89
CA GLY A 84 -0.19 -9.21 -6.16
C GLY A 84 1.25 -9.67 -6.36
N VAL A 85 1.72 -9.58 -7.60
CA VAL A 85 3.10 -9.85 -7.98
C VAL A 85 3.79 -8.54 -8.36
N ASP A 86 5.07 -8.42 -8.06
CA ASP A 86 5.86 -7.24 -8.40
C ASP A 86 6.34 -7.26 -9.86
N TYR A 87 7.03 -6.19 -10.26
CA TYR A 87 7.64 -6.03 -11.60
C TYR A 87 8.67 -7.12 -11.94
N SER A 88 9.14 -7.88 -10.95
CA SER A 88 10.03 -9.04 -11.12
C SER A 88 9.31 -10.38 -11.03
N ARG A 89 7.97 -10.38 -11.07
CA ARG A 89 7.09 -11.55 -10.97
C ARG A 89 7.21 -12.31 -9.64
N ARG A 90 7.60 -11.65 -8.56
CA ARG A 90 7.65 -12.23 -7.20
C ARG A 90 6.46 -11.77 -6.37
N PRO A 91 6.03 -12.54 -5.35
CA PRO A 91 4.96 -12.11 -4.44
C PRO A 91 5.29 -10.76 -3.79
N ASN A 92 4.35 -9.82 -3.90
CA ASN A 92 4.50 -8.46 -3.42
C ASN A 92 3.65 -8.21 -2.16
N LYS A 93 4.01 -7.18 -1.40
CA LYS A 93 3.23 -6.68 -0.26
C LYS A 93 3.21 -5.16 -0.33
N ILE A 94 2.15 -4.58 0.22
CA ILE A 94 2.06 -3.15 0.47
C ILE A 94 1.91 -2.93 1.98
N ALA A 95 2.75 -2.07 2.53
CA ALA A 95 2.73 -1.68 3.94
C ALA A 95 2.58 -0.17 4.02
N HIS A 96 1.49 0.29 4.64
CA HIS A 96 1.29 1.71 4.94
C HIS A 96 1.36 1.89 6.46
N HIS A 97 2.19 2.83 6.88
CA HIS A 97 2.43 3.17 8.27
C HIS A 97 2.13 4.64 8.49
N VAL A 98 1.42 4.97 9.57
CA VAL A 98 1.18 6.35 9.99
C VAL A 98 1.60 6.49 11.45
N THR A 99 2.56 7.37 11.72
CA THR A 99 2.92 7.79 13.07
C THR A 99 1.96 8.87 13.52
N ILE A 100 1.31 8.68 14.66
CA ILE A 100 0.29 9.60 15.15
C ILE A 100 0.91 10.53 16.20
N ASP A 101 0.74 11.82 16.01
CA ASP A 101 1.08 12.83 17.01
C ASP A 101 0.12 12.74 18.20
N ASN A 102 0.64 12.83 19.43
CA ASN A 102 -0.17 12.76 20.65
C ASN A 102 -1.31 13.79 20.67
N ALA A 103 -1.12 14.98 20.09
CA ALA A 103 -2.14 16.03 20.03
C ALA A 103 -3.25 15.73 19.00
N GLU A 104 -3.01 14.81 18.07
CA GLU A 104 -3.93 14.45 16.99
C GLU A 104 -4.67 13.13 17.26
N MET A 105 -4.33 12.44 18.35
CA MET A 105 -4.95 11.17 18.75
C MET A 105 -6.46 11.32 19.02
N PRO A 106 -7.35 10.74 18.20
CA PRO A 106 -8.79 10.75 18.49
C PRO A 106 -9.09 10.00 19.79
N ALA A 107 -10.01 10.54 20.59
CA ALA A 107 -10.52 9.89 21.79
C ALA A 107 -11.11 8.50 21.51
N ALA A 108 -11.56 8.23 20.28
CA ALA A 108 -12.09 6.93 19.88
C ALA A 108 -11.04 5.79 19.92
N GLY A 109 -9.75 6.09 19.76
CA GLY A 109 -8.68 5.09 19.81
C GLY A 109 -8.23 4.52 18.45
N PRO A 110 -7.20 3.65 18.47
CA PRO A 110 -6.47 3.26 17.26
C PRO A 110 -7.24 2.32 16.32
N ALA A 111 -8.04 1.39 16.84
CA ALA A 111 -8.82 0.49 15.99
C ALA A 111 -9.92 1.23 15.22
N TRP A 112 -10.59 2.20 15.87
CA TRP A 112 -11.56 3.08 15.20
C TRP A 112 -10.89 3.90 14.08
N LEU A 113 -9.68 4.43 14.33
CA LEU A 113 -8.94 5.22 13.35
C LEU A 113 -8.54 4.38 12.12
N LEU A 114 -8.10 3.14 12.34
CA LEU A 114 -7.76 2.19 11.26
C LEU A 114 -8.96 1.80 10.39
N ARG A 115 -10.20 1.99 10.85
CA ARG A 115 -11.43 1.78 10.05
C ARG A 115 -11.73 2.96 9.12
N GLN A 116 -11.09 4.11 9.33
CA GLN A 116 -11.31 5.31 8.51
C GLN A 116 -10.55 5.18 7.18
N ARG A 117 -11.28 5.06 6.07
CA ARG A 117 -10.70 4.81 4.73
C ARG A 117 -9.72 5.90 4.27
N ALA A 118 -9.87 7.12 4.75
CA ALA A 118 -9.03 8.26 4.34
C ALA A 118 -7.64 8.28 5.01
N VAL A 119 -7.42 7.49 6.07
CA VAL A 119 -6.18 7.56 6.87
C VAL A 119 -5.13 6.58 6.36
N ILE A 120 -5.57 5.44 5.81
CA ILE A 120 -4.69 4.35 5.41
C ILE A 120 -4.84 4.06 3.92
N ARG A 121 -3.73 4.07 3.19
CA ARG A 121 -3.66 3.71 1.76
C ARG A 121 -3.65 2.19 1.61
N SER A 122 -4.43 1.67 0.66
CA SER A 122 -4.46 0.25 0.33
C SER A 122 -3.76 -0.10 -0.99
N GLU A 123 -3.35 0.91 -1.75
CA GLU A 123 -2.76 0.79 -3.07
C GLU A 123 -1.66 1.86 -3.28
N TRP A 124 -0.79 1.58 -4.24
CA TRP A 124 0.24 2.50 -4.71
C TRP A 124 0.02 2.76 -6.20
N LEU A 125 -0.05 4.04 -6.59
CA LEU A 125 -0.40 4.49 -7.94
C LEU A 125 0.79 4.46 -8.92
N GLY A 126 1.92 3.85 -8.54
CA GLY A 126 3.10 3.71 -9.39
C GLY A 126 4.05 4.92 -9.38
N GLN A 127 3.69 6.01 -8.71
CA GLN A 127 4.54 7.20 -8.57
C GLN A 127 5.09 7.33 -7.15
N CYS A 128 6.38 7.69 -7.04
CA CYS A 128 6.96 7.98 -5.73
C CYS A 128 6.57 9.39 -5.28
N GLU A 129 6.18 9.54 -4.00
CA GLU A 129 5.62 10.78 -3.46
C GLU A 129 6.36 11.22 -2.19
N THR A 130 6.53 12.53 -1.98
CA THR A 130 7.03 13.09 -0.71
C THR A 130 6.14 14.23 -0.25
N PRO A 131 4.93 13.94 0.26
CA PRO A 131 3.98 14.97 0.63
C PRO A 131 4.51 15.86 1.77
N PRO A 132 4.20 17.17 1.77
CA PRO A 132 4.70 18.11 2.78
C PRO A 132 4.14 17.86 4.19
N SER A 133 3.01 17.16 4.30
CA SER A 133 2.34 16.79 5.56
C SER A 133 1.86 15.35 5.50
N GLY A 134 1.67 14.73 6.67
CA GLY A 134 1.01 13.42 6.75
C GLY A 134 -0.51 13.51 6.51
N PRO A 135 -1.22 12.37 6.62
CA PRO A 135 -2.65 12.30 6.40
C PRO A 135 -3.42 13.11 7.45
N ALA A 136 -4.55 13.68 7.05
CA ALA A 136 -5.44 14.37 7.97
C ALA A 136 -6.08 13.36 8.94
N ILE A 137 -5.79 13.50 10.23
CA ILE A 137 -6.30 12.59 11.26
C ILE A 137 -7.70 13.06 11.69
N PRO A 138 -8.77 12.27 11.43
CA PRO A 138 -10.11 12.64 11.85
C PRO A 138 -10.22 12.63 13.37
N ARG A 139 -10.87 13.65 13.91
CA ARG A 139 -11.27 13.68 15.32
C ARG A 139 -12.54 12.86 15.50
N GLY A 140 -12.60 12.11 16.59
CA GLY A 140 -13.76 11.29 16.93
C GLY A 140 -13.65 10.76 18.34
N ASP A 141 -14.80 10.46 18.92
CA ASP A 141 -14.94 9.69 20.15
C ASP A 141 -15.94 8.56 19.92
N GLN A 142 -15.83 7.50 20.70
CA GLN A 142 -16.79 6.42 20.72
C GLN A 142 -17.22 6.12 22.16
N GLN A 143 -18.51 5.86 22.34
CA GLN A 143 -19.02 5.40 23.63
C GLN A 143 -18.73 3.90 23.81
N SER A 144 -18.57 3.50 25.07
CA SER A 144 -18.54 2.07 25.42
C SER A 144 -19.84 1.40 24.96
N ARG A 145 -19.73 0.23 24.36
CA ARG A 145 -20.86 -0.52 23.80
C ARG A 145 -20.73 -2.01 24.07
N ILE A 146 -21.83 -2.73 23.95
CA ILE A 146 -21.87 -4.19 24.06
C ILE A 146 -21.01 -4.79 22.94
N CYS A 147 -20.20 -5.80 23.26
CA CYS A 147 -19.32 -6.47 22.31
C CYS A 147 -20.10 -7.49 21.46
N THR A 148 -20.89 -6.99 20.52
CA THR A 148 -21.74 -7.80 19.65
C THR A 148 -20.96 -8.67 18.67
N ALA A 149 -19.87 -8.19 18.10
CA ALA A 149 -19.02 -8.96 17.20
C ALA A 149 -18.35 -10.12 17.94
N TRP A 150 -17.90 -9.89 19.17
CA TRP A 150 -17.41 -10.97 20.05
C TRP A 150 -18.48 -12.00 20.34
N LYS A 151 -19.72 -11.58 20.64
CA LYS A 151 -20.84 -12.50 20.84
C LYS A 151 -21.11 -13.36 19.62
N THR A 152 -21.11 -12.77 18.42
CA THR A 152 -21.38 -13.48 17.17
C THR A 152 -20.29 -14.50 16.83
N ILE A 153 -19.02 -14.14 17.02
CA ILE A 153 -17.88 -14.98 16.61
C ILE A 153 -17.47 -15.98 17.70
N ALA A 154 -17.36 -15.53 18.94
CA ALA A 154 -16.88 -16.36 20.05
C ALA A 154 -18.02 -16.96 20.90
N GLY A 155 -19.28 -16.60 20.62
CA GLY A 155 -20.47 -17.05 21.36
C GLY A 155 -20.80 -16.22 22.61
N ASP A 156 -19.87 -15.40 23.11
CA ASP A 156 -20.05 -14.57 24.30
C ASP A 156 -19.39 -13.19 24.12
N ALA A 157 -20.16 -12.12 24.39
CA ALA A 157 -19.67 -10.75 24.34
C ALA A 157 -18.54 -10.50 25.35
N GLY A 158 -18.53 -11.25 26.45
CA GLY A 158 -17.55 -11.14 27.54
C GLY A 158 -16.09 -11.28 27.08
N TRP A 159 -15.82 -11.94 25.95
CA TRP A 159 -14.46 -12.07 25.41
C TRP A 159 -13.84 -10.72 25.04
N GLY A 160 -14.64 -9.75 24.59
CA GLY A 160 -14.17 -8.38 24.40
C GLY A 160 -13.73 -7.72 25.72
N GLY A 161 -14.38 -8.08 26.82
CA GLY A 161 -14.01 -7.68 28.17
C GLY A 161 -12.69 -8.31 28.64
N VAL A 162 -12.45 -9.59 28.36
CA VAL A 162 -11.17 -10.27 28.64
C VAL A 162 -10.01 -9.58 27.91
N VAL A 163 -10.24 -9.17 26.65
CA VAL A 163 -9.25 -8.41 25.87
C VAL A 163 -8.99 -7.04 26.50
N ALA A 164 -10.05 -6.30 26.86
CA ALA A 164 -9.93 -5.00 27.52
C ALA A 164 -9.20 -5.09 28.87
N GLU A 165 -9.50 -6.12 29.65
CA GLU A 165 -8.82 -6.41 30.92
C GLU A 165 -7.34 -6.69 30.72
N SER A 166 -6.97 -7.50 29.74
CA SER A 166 -5.56 -7.76 29.39
C SER A 166 -4.82 -6.48 29.02
N ILE A 167 -5.43 -5.60 28.22
CA ILE A 167 -4.85 -4.30 27.84
C ILE A 167 -4.64 -3.40 29.06
N SER A 168 -5.65 -3.33 29.94
CA SER A 168 -5.64 -2.48 31.14
C SER A 168 -4.70 -3.02 32.21
N SER A 169 -4.48 -4.34 32.24
CA SER A 169 -3.54 -4.99 33.15
C SER A 169 -2.10 -4.52 32.90
N GLY A 170 -1.32 -4.45 33.98
CA GLY A 170 0.12 -4.19 33.93
C GLY A 170 0.95 -5.37 33.38
N SER A 171 0.30 -6.44 32.91
CA SER A 171 0.98 -7.62 32.37
C SER A 171 1.79 -7.27 31.12
N THR A 172 3.03 -7.74 31.08
CA THR A 172 3.92 -7.69 29.91
C THR A 172 3.70 -8.87 28.96
N GLU A 173 3.06 -9.94 29.42
CA GLU A 173 2.75 -11.10 28.59
C GLU A 173 1.65 -10.77 27.56
N PRO A 174 1.84 -11.12 26.28
CA PRO A 174 0.84 -10.88 25.26
C PRO A 174 -0.34 -11.86 25.36
N LEU A 175 -1.54 -11.36 25.10
CA LEU A 175 -2.74 -12.16 24.89
C LEU A 175 -2.82 -12.60 23.43
N TRP A 176 -2.89 -13.92 23.21
CA TRP A 176 -3.00 -14.49 21.88
C TRP A 176 -4.43 -14.84 21.53
N VAL A 177 -4.85 -14.52 20.30
CA VAL A 177 -6.17 -14.86 19.76
C VAL A 177 -5.99 -15.72 18.52
N ILE A 178 -6.38 -16.98 18.60
CA ILE A 178 -6.34 -17.93 17.48
C ILE A 178 -7.66 -17.81 16.72
N TYR A 179 -7.62 -17.61 15.41
CA TYR A 179 -8.82 -17.41 14.59
C TYR A 179 -8.84 -18.29 13.32
N PRO A 180 -10.02 -18.76 12.86
CA PRO A 180 -10.16 -19.37 11.54
C PRO A 180 -10.14 -18.28 10.46
N LEU A 181 -9.56 -18.58 9.28
CA LEU A 181 -9.34 -17.57 8.22
C LEU A 181 -10.62 -16.87 7.74
N GLU A 182 -11.77 -17.54 7.84
CA GLU A 182 -13.09 -16.98 7.53
C GLU A 182 -13.48 -15.75 8.37
N HIS A 183 -12.84 -15.54 9.52
CA HIS A 183 -13.10 -14.39 10.39
C HIS A 183 -12.12 -13.23 10.19
N GLN A 184 -11.21 -13.31 9.22
CA GLN A 184 -10.17 -12.31 8.98
C GLN A 184 -10.71 -10.88 8.90
N ASP A 185 -11.81 -10.68 8.17
CA ASP A 185 -12.37 -9.34 7.91
C ASP A 185 -13.05 -8.71 9.13
N ARG A 186 -13.27 -9.50 10.19
CA ARG A 186 -13.96 -9.08 11.43
C ARG A 186 -13.00 -8.77 12.57
N LEU A 187 -11.72 -9.10 12.47
CA LEU A 187 -10.77 -8.99 13.59
C LEU A 187 -10.55 -7.55 14.06
N LEU A 188 -10.55 -6.58 13.14
CA LEU A 188 -10.43 -5.16 13.49
C LEU A 188 -11.66 -4.66 14.24
N GLU A 189 -12.85 -5.17 13.91
CA GLU A 189 -14.10 -4.85 14.62
C GLU A 189 -14.09 -5.42 16.04
N LEU A 190 -13.58 -6.65 16.23
CA LEU A 190 -13.38 -7.24 17.55
C LEU A 190 -12.48 -6.36 18.43
N MET A 191 -11.37 -5.86 17.87
CA MET A 191 -10.48 -4.94 18.60
C MET A 191 -11.14 -3.60 18.89
N ASP A 192 -11.91 -3.05 17.94
CA ASP A 192 -12.62 -1.79 18.12
C ASP A 192 -13.66 -1.88 19.26
N GLU A 193 -14.43 -2.97 19.32
CA GLU A 193 -15.35 -3.23 20.43
C GLU A 193 -14.63 -3.34 21.78
N ALA A 194 -13.52 -4.08 21.86
CA ALA A 194 -12.76 -4.24 23.11
C ALA A 194 -12.12 -2.93 23.58
N ILE A 195 -11.58 -2.12 22.65
CA ILE A 195 -10.98 -0.82 22.96
C ILE A 195 -12.04 0.19 23.39
N ALA A 196 -13.25 0.16 22.81
CA ALA A 196 -14.33 1.06 23.17
C ALA A 196 -14.74 0.94 24.65
N LEU A 197 -14.56 -0.24 25.27
CA LEU A 197 -14.81 -0.46 26.70
C LEU A 197 -13.89 0.38 27.59
N LEU A 198 -12.65 0.64 27.16
CA LEU A 198 -11.64 1.37 27.92
C LEU A 198 -11.96 2.88 27.98
N PRO A 199 -11.61 3.57 29.09
CA PRO A 199 -11.64 5.03 29.16
C PRO A 199 -10.82 5.67 28.03
N ALA A 200 -11.25 6.82 27.52
CA ALA A 200 -10.61 7.50 26.38
C ALA A 200 -9.08 7.65 26.54
N GLY A 201 -8.62 8.07 27.72
CA GLY A 201 -7.19 8.22 28.02
C GLY A 201 -6.36 6.92 28.04
N GLN A 202 -7.01 5.75 28.03
CA GLN A 202 -6.34 4.44 28.01
C GLN A 202 -6.37 3.77 26.63
N ARG A 203 -7.23 4.22 25.70
CA ARG A 203 -7.44 3.55 24.40
C ARG A 203 -6.19 3.49 23.54
N TRP A 204 -5.36 4.53 23.56
CA TRP A 204 -4.09 4.58 22.83
C TRP A 204 -2.96 3.76 23.48
N ARG A 205 -3.19 3.15 24.64
CA ARG A 205 -2.28 2.13 25.21
C ARG A 205 -2.59 0.72 24.68
N ALA A 206 -3.71 0.53 24.01
CA ALA A 206 -4.11 -0.74 23.42
C ALA A 206 -3.29 -1.04 22.16
N THR A 207 -2.26 -1.87 22.27
CA THR A 207 -1.47 -2.33 21.12
C THR A 207 -1.93 -3.69 20.63
N PHE A 208 -2.05 -3.85 19.31
CA PHE A 208 -2.54 -5.08 18.70
C PHE A 208 -1.99 -5.30 17.29
N ASN A 209 -2.06 -6.55 16.83
CA ASN A 209 -1.83 -6.92 15.43
C ASN A 209 -2.80 -8.04 15.02
N THR A 210 -3.63 -7.80 14.00
CA THR A 210 -4.64 -8.77 13.50
C THR A 210 -4.04 -9.93 12.70
N TYR A 211 -2.73 -9.91 12.42
CA TYR A 211 -1.99 -10.98 11.77
C TYR A 211 -0.52 -11.00 12.25
N ALA A 212 -0.31 -11.56 13.44
CA ALA A 212 0.93 -11.51 14.22
C ALA A 212 1.91 -12.65 13.89
N THR A 213 2.48 -12.67 12.68
CA THR A 213 3.44 -13.72 12.27
C THR A 213 4.92 -13.35 12.49
N ASN A 214 5.28 -12.06 12.50
CA ASN A 214 6.67 -11.58 12.63
C ASN A 214 6.70 -10.23 13.38
N ILE A 215 6.48 -10.22 14.69
CA ILE A 215 6.57 -8.99 15.51
C ILE A 215 7.99 -8.86 16.05
N PRO A 216 8.73 -7.77 15.77
CA PRO A 216 10.06 -7.57 16.34
C PRO A 216 10.01 -7.46 17.88
N PRO A 217 11.05 -7.93 18.58
CA PRO A 217 11.04 -8.04 20.05
C PRO A 217 10.95 -6.69 20.78
N ASP A 218 11.33 -5.62 20.12
CA ASP A 218 11.39 -4.24 20.60
C ASP A 218 10.13 -3.42 20.23
N VAL A 219 9.05 -4.11 19.87
CA VAL A 219 7.74 -3.51 19.55
C VAL A 219 6.71 -3.94 20.59
N GLU A 220 6.06 -2.96 21.23
CA GLU A 220 4.97 -3.25 22.16
C GLU A 220 3.72 -3.69 21.38
N CYS A 221 3.32 -4.95 21.55
CA CYS A 221 2.10 -5.51 20.97
C CYS A 221 1.44 -6.51 21.93
N LYS A 222 0.47 -6.02 22.71
CA LYS A 222 -0.21 -6.77 23.78
C LYS A 222 -1.20 -7.81 23.25
N VAL A 223 -1.98 -7.49 22.22
CA VAL A 223 -2.97 -8.43 21.66
C VAL A 223 -2.51 -8.92 20.29
N ARG A 224 -2.37 -10.24 20.13
CA ARG A 224 -1.77 -10.84 18.92
C ARG A 224 -2.72 -11.86 18.32
N PHE A 225 -3.24 -11.57 17.14
CA PHE A 225 -4.11 -12.49 16.41
C PHE A 225 -3.27 -13.37 15.49
N VAL A 226 -3.57 -14.67 15.47
CA VAL A 226 -2.84 -15.65 14.67
C VAL A 226 -3.82 -16.62 13.98
N PRO A 227 -3.67 -16.88 12.67
CA PRO A 227 -4.55 -17.83 12.00
C PRO A 227 -4.32 -19.24 12.52
N SER A 228 -5.40 -20.00 12.73
CA SER A 228 -5.39 -21.36 13.28
C SER A 228 -4.54 -22.37 12.51
N VAL A 229 -4.30 -22.09 11.23
CA VAL A 229 -3.51 -22.91 10.28
C VAL A 229 -1.99 -22.72 10.41
N THR A 230 -1.53 -21.75 11.19
CA THR A 230 -0.10 -21.41 11.29
C THR A 230 0.62 -22.14 12.42
N ASP A 231 1.94 -22.22 12.33
CA ASP A 231 2.79 -22.84 13.36
C ASP A 231 2.76 -22.06 14.67
N GLU A 232 2.67 -20.73 14.57
CA GLU A 232 2.51 -19.84 15.70
C GLU A 232 1.25 -20.17 16.51
N ALA A 233 0.12 -20.46 15.85
CA ALA A 233 -1.12 -20.88 16.52
C ALA A 233 -0.93 -22.20 17.29
N ARG A 234 -0.18 -23.16 16.71
CA ARG A 234 0.12 -24.44 17.38
C ARG A 234 0.99 -24.25 18.61
N ALA A 235 2.01 -23.40 18.52
CA ALA A 235 2.91 -23.10 19.64
C ALA A 235 2.17 -22.41 20.80
N VAL A 236 1.36 -21.39 20.51
CA VAL A 236 0.68 -20.62 21.57
C VAL A 236 -0.48 -21.39 22.20
N ALA A 237 -1.15 -22.27 21.46
CA ALA A 237 -2.20 -23.13 22.00
C ALA A 237 -1.73 -24.00 23.18
N ALA A 238 -0.43 -24.29 23.27
CA ALA A 238 0.18 -25.02 24.39
C ALA A 238 0.49 -24.14 25.63
N SER A 239 0.47 -22.80 25.50
CA SER A 239 0.96 -21.84 26.51
C SER A 239 -0.10 -21.32 27.51
N GLY A 240 -1.37 -21.72 27.37
CA GLY A 240 -2.43 -21.46 28.36
C GLY A 240 -3.16 -20.11 28.26
N LYS A 241 -2.49 -18.99 27.95
CA LYS A 241 -3.13 -17.64 27.80
C LYS A 241 -3.55 -17.36 26.35
N THR A 242 -4.57 -18.09 25.90
CA THR A 242 -5.09 -17.95 24.52
C THR A 242 -6.62 -17.86 24.51
N ILE A 243 -7.16 -17.03 23.63
CA ILE A 243 -8.56 -17.08 23.20
C ILE A 243 -8.57 -17.85 21.88
N ASN A 244 -9.24 -19.00 21.84
CA ASN A 244 -9.31 -19.79 20.62
C ASN A 244 -10.70 -19.72 20.00
N LEU A 245 -10.84 -18.93 18.93
CA LEU A 245 -12.10 -18.73 18.21
C LEU A 245 -12.51 -19.95 17.37
N THR A 246 -11.66 -20.97 17.23
CA THR A 246 -12.06 -22.24 16.59
C THR A 246 -12.82 -23.17 17.54
N LYS A 247 -12.93 -22.81 18.82
CA LYS A 247 -13.57 -23.60 19.86
C LYS A 247 -14.59 -22.75 20.61
N HIS A 248 -15.71 -23.34 20.99
CA HIS A 248 -16.63 -22.71 21.93
C HIS A 248 -16.05 -22.84 23.35
N GLN A 249 -15.41 -21.76 23.82
CA GLN A 249 -14.85 -21.66 25.16
C GLN A 249 -15.82 -20.89 26.07
N SER A 250 -15.97 -21.35 27.31
CA SER A 250 -16.68 -20.61 28.34
C SER A 250 -15.74 -19.68 29.10
N ILE A 251 -16.23 -18.48 29.41
CA ILE A 251 -15.48 -17.50 30.21
C ILE A 251 -15.63 -17.88 31.67
N THR A 252 -14.53 -18.20 32.33
CA THR A 252 -14.48 -18.53 33.76
C THR A 252 -14.17 -17.32 34.64
N THR A 253 -13.69 -16.22 34.06
CA THR A 253 -13.31 -15.00 34.78
C THR A 253 -14.49 -14.03 34.86
N ALA A 254 -14.83 -13.59 36.06
CA ALA A 254 -15.78 -12.51 36.29
C ALA A 254 -15.01 -11.22 36.58
N SER A 255 -15.01 -10.28 35.62
CA SER A 255 -14.41 -8.95 35.78
C SER A 255 -15.37 -7.86 35.33
N GLN A 256 -15.17 -6.63 35.84
CA GLN A 256 -15.99 -5.47 35.44
C GLN A 256 -15.97 -5.24 33.92
N TRP A 257 -14.88 -5.61 33.25
CA TRP A 257 -14.74 -5.49 31.79
C TRP A 257 -15.62 -6.51 31.07
N VAL A 258 -15.67 -7.75 31.55
CA VAL A 258 -16.55 -8.81 31.05
C VAL A 258 -18.02 -8.41 31.20
N GLU A 259 -18.40 -7.84 32.36
CA GLU A 259 -19.78 -7.35 32.58
C GLU A 259 -20.14 -6.16 31.68
N ARG A 260 -19.23 -5.21 31.48
CA ARG A 260 -19.43 -4.09 30.55
C ARG A 260 -19.59 -4.58 29.12
N ALA A 261 -18.75 -5.52 28.70
CA ALA A 261 -18.81 -6.14 27.38
C ALA A 261 -20.15 -6.84 27.12
N ARG A 262 -20.73 -7.47 28.14
CA ARG A 262 -22.06 -8.11 28.09
C ARG A 262 -23.24 -7.14 28.25
N GLY A 263 -22.99 -5.90 28.65
CA GLY A 263 -24.03 -4.92 28.98
C GLY A 263 -24.75 -5.20 30.32
N THR A 264 -24.19 -6.05 31.17
CA THR A 264 -24.78 -6.40 32.48
C THR A 264 -24.27 -5.51 33.61
N PHE A 265 -23.23 -4.72 33.37
CA PHE A 265 -22.66 -3.81 34.34
C PHE A 265 -23.65 -2.69 34.72
N ARG A 266 -24.08 -2.66 35.98
CA ARG A 266 -25.02 -1.66 36.53
C ARG A 266 -24.32 -0.55 37.34
N GLY A 267 -23.10 -0.18 36.97
CA GLY A 267 -22.33 0.85 37.68
C GLY A 267 -22.74 2.29 37.34
N SER A 268 -23.29 2.97 38.36
CA SER A 268 -23.70 4.37 38.53
C SER A 268 -23.55 5.35 37.35
N ALA A 269 -24.69 5.75 36.79
CA ALA A 269 -24.85 6.81 35.79
C ALA A 269 -24.74 8.24 36.38
N ALA A 270 -23.75 8.52 37.23
CA ALA A 270 -23.64 9.81 37.92
C ALA A 270 -22.21 10.29 38.14
N VAL A 271 -21.48 10.66 37.06
CA VAL A 271 -20.39 11.66 37.16
C VAL A 271 -20.32 12.63 35.95
N ASP A 272 -21.05 12.42 34.84
CA ASP A 272 -20.98 13.33 33.66
C ASP A 272 -22.24 14.19 33.44
N ARG A 273 -22.75 14.81 34.51
CA ARG A 273 -23.71 15.93 34.38
C ARG A 273 -23.38 17.04 35.37
N VAL A 274 -22.30 17.79 35.10
CA VAL A 274 -22.20 19.16 35.63
C VAL A 274 -23.22 19.99 34.84
N SER A 275 -24.31 20.28 35.53
CA SER A 275 -25.44 21.05 35.07
C SER A 275 -25.07 22.53 35.16
N VAL A 276 -25.22 23.26 34.06
CA VAL A 276 -25.20 24.72 34.05
C VAL A 276 -26.42 25.20 34.84
N GLY A 277 -26.17 25.85 35.97
CA GLY A 277 -27.19 26.45 36.84
C GLY A 277 -26.64 27.72 37.46
N VAL A 278 -27.09 28.84 36.91
CA VAL A 278 -26.72 30.21 37.25
C VAL A 278 -27.61 30.72 38.40
N GLU A 279 -26.97 31.45 39.33
CA GLU A 279 -27.45 32.64 40.08
C GLU A 279 -27.61 32.62 41.62
N LYS A 280 -26.73 33.45 42.23
CA LYS A 280 -26.92 34.51 43.25
C LYS A 280 -27.23 34.17 44.72
N GLY A 281 -26.24 34.50 45.57
CA GLY A 281 -26.41 35.52 46.61
C GLY A 281 -26.02 35.12 48.05
N GLY A 282 -24.90 35.65 48.58
CA GLY A 282 -24.64 35.76 50.03
C GLY A 282 -23.21 35.42 50.49
N THR A 283 -22.33 36.42 50.54
CA THR A 283 -20.95 36.50 51.09
C THR A 283 -20.91 36.63 52.64
N PRO A 284 -19.74 36.78 53.34
CA PRO A 284 -18.31 36.62 52.98
C PRO A 284 -17.41 35.90 54.04
N SER A 285 -16.19 35.49 53.64
CA SER A 285 -14.86 35.74 54.30
C SER A 285 -13.82 34.79 53.69
N THR A 286 -12.96 35.29 52.79
CA THR A 286 -11.57 35.73 53.02
C THR A 286 -10.64 34.59 53.49
N GLU A 287 -9.85 34.02 52.58
CA GLU A 287 -8.39 34.15 52.60
C GLU A 287 -7.73 33.56 51.35
N MET A 288 -6.57 34.12 51.01
CA MET A 288 -5.89 34.09 49.72
C MET A 288 -5.23 32.74 49.41
N PHE A 289 -5.35 32.31 48.15
CA PHE A 289 -4.50 31.27 47.56
C PHE A 289 -3.08 31.81 47.34
N THR A 290 -2.13 31.30 48.10
CA THR A 290 -0.69 31.47 47.86
C THR A 290 -0.15 30.18 47.25
N ALA A 291 0.57 30.32 46.13
CA ALA A 291 1.26 29.24 45.46
C ALA A 291 2.32 28.61 46.37
N VAL A 292 2.30 27.27 46.49
CA VAL A 292 3.38 26.51 47.12
C VAL A 292 3.97 25.55 46.10
N GLN A 293 5.21 25.89 45.72
CA GLN A 293 6.25 25.04 45.16
C GLN A 293 6.45 23.76 46.00
N GLN A 294 6.53 22.61 45.35
CA GLN A 294 7.20 21.41 45.85
C GLN A 294 8.24 21.05 44.78
N GLN A 295 9.49 21.50 44.92
CA GLN A 295 10.58 20.89 45.70
C GLN A 295 10.94 19.50 45.15
N TYR A 296 11.84 19.53 44.17
CA TYR A 296 12.63 18.38 43.70
C TYR A 296 13.80 18.20 44.67
N ASP A 297 13.91 17.03 45.27
CA ASP A 297 15.13 16.63 46.00
C ASP A 297 16.19 16.19 44.98
N GLU A 298 17.28 16.96 44.92
CA GLU A 298 18.52 16.67 44.22
C GLU A 298 19.27 15.55 44.96
N ILE A 299 19.59 14.45 44.27
CA ILE A 299 20.63 13.51 44.72
C ILE A 299 21.86 13.76 43.82
N PRO A 300 23.06 13.98 44.39
CA PRO A 300 24.22 14.42 43.62
C PRO A 300 24.82 13.30 42.78
N MET A 301 25.22 13.69 41.58
CA MET A 301 26.08 12.95 40.67
C MET A 301 27.53 13.05 41.18
N GLU A 302 28.11 11.95 41.69
CA GLU A 302 29.55 11.83 41.88
C GLU A 302 30.15 10.90 40.83
N SER A 303 31.05 11.48 40.05
CA SER A 303 32.04 10.77 39.24
C SER A 303 33.31 10.54 40.07
N SER A 304 33.82 9.31 40.12
CA SER A 304 35.25 9.11 40.31
C SER A 304 35.71 7.81 39.67
N TRP A 305 36.70 7.96 38.78
CA TRP A 305 37.60 6.92 38.32
C TRP A 305 38.75 6.71 39.33
N SER A 306 39.41 5.54 39.23
CA SER A 306 40.75 5.17 39.78
C SER A 306 40.84 4.89 41.29
N SER A 307 41.66 3.95 41.80
CA SER A 307 42.42 2.80 41.28
C SER A 307 42.99 2.02 42.50
N ASP A 308 43.48 0.80 42.25
CA ASP A 308 44.45 0.00 43.04
C ASP A 308 43.95 -0.84 44.24
N ASP A 309 43.84 -2.17 44.04
CA ASP A 309 44.87 -3.12 44.51
C ASP A 309 44.58 -4.60 44.11
N ASP A 310 45.58 -5.18 43.45
CA ASP A 310 46.17 -6.53 43.55
C ASP A 310 45.33 -7.83 43.51
N ALA A 311 45.51 -8.61 42.42
CA ALA A 311 46.02 -9.99 42.47
C ALA A 311 46.05 -10.63 41.06
N SER A 312 47.25 -10.97 40.59
CA SER A 312 47.51 -11.83 39.44
C SER A 312 47.00 -13.26 39.65
N ILE A 313 46.39 -13.90 38.64
CA ILE A 313 46.57 -15.32 38.21
C ILE A 313 45.83 -15.55 36.87
N GLY A 314 46.58 -15.91 35.82
CA GLY A 314 46.20 -16.83 34.75
C GLY A 314 45.35 -16.32 33.55
N PRO A 315 45.72 -16.65 32.29
CA PRO A 315 44.85 -16.39 31.14
C PRO A 315 43.63 -17.35 31.13
N PRO A 316 42.42 -16.88 30.80
CA PRO A 316 41.27 -17.76 30.60
C PRO A 316 41.41 -18.60 29.31
N PRO A 317 40.87 -19.83 29.30
CA PRO A 317 41.10 -20.83 28.26
C PRO A 317 40.37 -20.53 26.94
N SER A 318 40.92 -21.08 25.85
CA SER A 318 40.32 -21.08 24.52
C SER A 318 38.98 -21.82 24.49
N LEU A 319 37.94 -21.15 24.03
CA LEU A 319 36.62 -21.75 23.78
C LEU A 319 36.67 -22.61 22.51
N GLU A 320 36.84 -23.92 22.69
CA GLU A 320 36.43 -24.91 21.69
C GLU A 320 34.89 -25.00 21.66
N PRO A 321 34.28 -25.24 20.48
CA PRO A 321 32.84 -25.42 20.38
C PRO A 321 32.38 -26.72 21.06
N PRO A 322 31.19 -26.74 21.69
CA PRO A 322 30.73 -27.88 22.48
C PRO A 322 30.46 -29.12 21.63
N SER A 323 30.88 -30.27 22.13
CA SER A 323 30.55 -31.60 21.62
C SER A 323 29.07 -31.93 21.84
N LEU A 324 28.43 -32.49 20.82
CA LEU A 324 27.03 -32.93 20.85
C LEU A 324 26.86 -34.24 21.65
N PRO A 325 25.75 -34.42 22.40
CA PRO A 325 25.46 -35.67 23.12
C PRO A 325 25.21 -36.87 22.19
N PRO A 326 25.59 -38.10 22.58
CA PRO A 326 25.44 -39.28 21.75
C PRO A 326 24.08 -39.94 21.97
N GLU A 327 23.00 -39.35 21.45
CA GLU A 327 21.66 -39.99 21.48
C GLU A 327 20.86 -39.76 20.20
N PHE A 328 21.42 -40.04 19.02
CA PHE A 328 20.62 -40.34 17.82
C PHE A 328 21.40 -41.25 16.87
N SER A 329 21.53 -42.52 17.24
CA SER A 329 22.04 -43.57 16.34
C SER A 329 20.97 -44.63 16.07
N SER A 330 20.07 -44.37 15.13
CA SER A 330 19.48 -45.44 14.29
C SER A 330 18.70 -44.86 13.12
N GLY A 331 19.27 -44.97 11.91
CA GLY A 331 18.58 -44.61 10.67
C GLY A 331 19.44 -44.90 9.44
N LYS A 332 19.46 -46.15 8.98
CA LYS A 332 20.19 -46.60 7.78
C LYS A 332 19.64 -45.92 6.51
N SER A 333 20.23 -44.80 6.05
CA SER A 333 20.10 -44.34 4.66
C SER A 333 21.17 -43.37 4.13
N SER A 334 22.31 -43.19 4.80
CA SER A 334 23.23 -42.06 4.49
C SER A 334 24.30 -42.34 3.41
N ARG A 335 24.63 -43.61 3.07
CA ARG A 335 25.77 -43.87 2.18
C ARG A 335 25.56 -43.46 0.71
N ARG A 336 24.33 -43.51 0.17
CA ARG A 336 24.06 -43.12 -1.23
C ARG A 336 24.07 -41.60 -1.42
N GLN A 337 23.58 -40.83 -0.44
CA GLN A 337 23.54 -39.38 -0.53
C GLN A 337 24.95 -38.75 -0.43
N LEU A 338 25.85 -39.37 0.35
CA LEU A 338 27.24 -38.92 0.43
C LEU A 338 27.98 -39.06 -0.91
N TRP A 339 27.78 -40.18 -1.63
CA TRP A 339 28.40 -40.36 -2.95
C TRP A 339 27.83 -39.43 -4.03
N ILE A 340 26.55 -39.09 -3.96
CA ILE A 340 25.93 -38.10 -4.86
C ILE A 340 26.50 -36.71 -4.59
N ALA A 341 26.65 -36.31 -3.32
CA ALA A 341 27.24 -35.02 -2.96
C ALA A 341 28.70 -34.89 -3.42
N ILE A 342 29.50 -35.96 -3.27
CA ILE A 342 30.88 -35.99 -3.77
C ILE A 342 30.93 -35.89 -5.31
N GLY A 343 30.02 -36.57 -6.01
CA GLY A 343 29.92 -36.49 -7.47
C GLY A 343 29.56 -35.09 -7.98
N VAL A 344 28.65 -34.39 -7.31
CA VAL A 344 28.28 -33.00 -7.65
C VAL A 344 29.44 -32.05 -7.40
N LEU A 345 30.16 -32.20 -6.29
CA LEU A 345 31.32 -31.36 -5.99
C LEU A 345 32.45 -31.55 -7.02
N ALA A 346 32.73 -32.80 -7.41
CA ALA A 346 33.71 -33.12 -8.44
C ALA A 346 33.33 -32.54 -9.81
N GLY A 347 32.04 -32.56 -10.16
CA GLY A 347 31.52 -31.95 -11.39
C GLY A 347 31.70 -30.43 -11.44
N ILE A 348 31.43 -29.74 -10.33
CA ILE A 348 31.61 -28.28 -10.23
C ILE A 348 33.09 -27.90 -10.35
N THR A 349 34.00 -28.64 -9.70
CA THR A 349 35.44 -28.40 -9.84
C THR A 349 35.95 -28.68 -11.26
N GLY A 350 35.41 -29.70 -11.94
CA GLY A 350 35.75 -30.00 -13.33
C GLY A 350 35.30 -28.92 -14.30
N LEU A 351 34.09 -28.36 -14.11
CA LEU A 351 33.57 -27.25 -14.91
C LEU A 351 34.32 -25.94 -14.67
N GLY A 352 34.74 -25.67 -13.43
CA GLY A 352 35.60 -24.52 -13.12
C GLY A 352 36.97 -24.61 -13.80
N ALA A 353 37.60 -25.79 -13.76
CA ALA A 353 38.90 -26.02 -14.38
C ALA A 353 38.83 -25.87 -15.92
N THR A 354 37.81 -26.43 -16.57
CA THR A 354 37.63 -26.30 -18.03
C THR A 354 37.35 -24.85 -18.44
N TRP A 355 36.58 -24.09 -17.65
CA TRP A 355 36.36 -22.67 -17.90
C TRP A 355 37.63 -21.83 -17.79
N THR A 356 38.49 -22.10 -16.79
CA THR A 356 39.77 -21.40 -16.64
C THR A 356 40.75 -21.70 -17.78
N VAL A 357 40.82 -22.96 -18.24
CA VAL A 357 41.68 -23.34 -19.37
C VAL A 357 41.17 -22.70 -20.67
N ALA A 358 39.86 -22.69 -20.90
CA ALA A 358 39.26 -22.04 -22.07
C ALA A 358 39.51 -20.51 -22.11
N ARG A 359 39.57 -19.85 -20.95
CA ARG A 359 39.90 -18.41 -20.88
C ARG A 359 41.38 -18.12 -21.15
N LEU A 360 42.27 -18.99 -20.66
CA LEU A 360 43.71 -18.89 -20.90
C LEU A 360 44.05 -19.13 -22.37
N THR A 361 43.41 -20.10 -23.04
CA THR A 361 43.60 -20.33 -24.48
C THR A 361 42.99 -19.22 -25.34
N ALA A 362 41.97 -18.52 -24.84
CA ALA A 362 41.35 -17.36 -25.50
C ALA A 362 42.06 -16.02 -25.26
N GLY A 363 43.18 -15.98 -24.52
CA GLY A 363 43.97 -14.77 -24.30
C GLY A 363 43.29 -13.69 -23.43
N LEU A 364 42.30 -14.07 -22.61
CA LEU A 364 41.56 -13.14 -21.76
C LEU A 364 42.18 -13.02 -20.36
N PRO A 365 42.26 -11.81 -19.78
CA PRO A 365 42.85 -11.59 -18.46
C PRO A 365 42.01 -12.23 -17.34
N ILE A 366 42.70 -12.77 -16.33
CA ILE A 366 42.12 -13.60 -15.27
C ILE A 366 41.34 -12.79 -14.22
N LEU A 367 41.55 -11.46 -14.14
CA LEU A 367 40.86 -10.56 -13.20
C LEU A 367 40.49 -9.23 -13.88
N PRO A 368 39.26 -8.69 -13.66
CA PRO A 368 38.89 -7.37 -14.14
C PRO A 368 39.45 -6.29 -13.19
N GLY A 369 40.36 -5.43 -13.67
CA GLY A 369 40.74 -4.23 -12.90
C GLY A 369 42.17 -3.70 -12.99
N THR A 370 43.02 -4.13 -13.93
CA THR A 370 44.36 -3.51 -14.11
C THR A 370 44.43 -2.79 -15.44
N VAL A 371 44.28 -1.46 -15.39
CA VAL A 371 44.64 -0.55 -16.48
C VAL A 371 46.14 -0.24 -16.36
N PRO A 372 46.93 -0.19 -17.45
CA PRO A 372 48.33 0.22 -17.38
C PRO A 372 48.44 1.74 -17.20
N ASP A 373 49.40 2.20 -16.40
CA ASP A 373 49.68 3.61 -16.16
C ASP A 373 49.96 4.39 -17.47
N PRO A 374 49.48 5.63 -17.60
CA PRO A 374 49.76 6.44 -18.77
C PRO A 374 51.21 6.94 -18.75
N VAL A 375 51.82 6.89 -19.92
CA VAL A 375 53.16 7.38 -20.25
C VAL A 375 53.26 8.88 -19.94
N GLN A 376 54.31 9.28 -19.20
CA GLN A 376 54.67 10.68 -18.99
C GLN A 376 55.06 11.35 -20.31
N GLU A 377 54.27 12.32 -20.77
CA GLU A 377 54.68 13.27 -21.80
C GLU A 377 55.59 14.35 -21.21
N THR A 378 56.66 14.66 -21.95
CA THR A 378 57.66 15.67 -21.63
C THR A 378 57.10 17.11 -21.75
N PRO A 379 57.64 18.08 -20.99
CA PRO A 379 57.08 19.42 -20.92
C PRO A 379 57.35 20.20 -22.21
N ARG A 380 56.28 20.54 -22.94
CA ARG A 380 56.34 21.58 -23.98
C ARG A 380 56.20 22.96 -23.32
N TYR A 381 57.22 23.78 -23.53
CA TYR A 381 57.25 25.20 -23.21
C TYR A 381 56.11 25.92 -23.96
N THR A 382 55.19 26.52 -23.22
CA THR A 382 54.12 27.37 -23.78
C THR A 382 54.45 28.83 -23.40
N PRO A 383 54.56 29.76 -24.36
CA PRO A 383 54.81 31.15 -24.04
C PRO A 383 53.57 31.79 -23.39
N GLU A 384 53.86 32.70 -22.47
CA GLU A 384 52.94 33.47 -21.63
C GLU A 384 51.85 34.19 -22.46
N PRO A 385 50.54 34.01 -22.16
CA PRO A 385 49.49 34.68 -22.89
C PRO A 385 49.23 36.09 -22.35
N GLU A 386 49.12 37.04 -23.28
CA GLU A 386 48.60 38.39 -23.04
C GLU A 386 47.21 38.38 -22.37
N PRO A 387 46.87 39.42 -21.58
CA PRO A 387 45.64 39.46 -20.80
C PRO A 387 44.40 39.55 -21.69
N LYS A 388 43.77 38.39 -21.95
CA LYS A 388 42.45 38.29 -22.58
C LYS A 388 41.36 38.70 -21.60
N ALA A 389 40.53 39.65 -22.03
CA ALA A 389 39.32 40.09 -21.35
C ALA A 389 38.45 38.90 -20.92
N ALA A 390 37.89 38.98 -19.71
CA ALA A 390 37.09 37.94 -19.09
C ALA A 390 35.95 37.48 -20.03
N PRO A 391 35.82 36.17 -20.30
CA PRO A 391 34.71 35.66 -21.08
C PRO A 391 33.41 35.89 -20.30
N VAL A 392 32.44 36.53 -20.96
CA VAL A 392 31.06 36.60 -20.49
C VAL A 392 30.56 35.16 -20.36
N VAL A 393 30.37 34.71 -19.12
CA VAL A 393 29.78 33.41 -18.82
C VAL A 393 28.32 33.46 -19.25
N VAL A 394 28.03 32.96 -20.46
CA VAL A 394 26.65 32.70 -20.86
C VAL A 394 26.20 31.47 -20.07
N PRO A 395 25.19 31.58 -19.19
CA PRO A 395 24.72 30.44 -18.42
C PRO A 395 24.21 29.36 -19.39
N VAL A 396 24.79 28.17 -19.31
CA VAL A 396 24.32 26.99 -20.05
C VAL A 396 22.92 26.66 -19.52
N GLN A 397 21.89 26.98 -20.29
CA GLN A 397 20.51 26.59 -19.97
C GLN A 397 20.42 25.07 -19.99
N GLN A 398 20.22 24.46 -18.82
CA GLN A 398 19.87 23.05 -18.72
C GLN A 398 18.56 22.80 -19.49
N PRO A 399 18.44 21.71 -20.26
CA PRO A 399 17.22 21.41 -21.00
C PRO A 399 16.06 21.26 -20.02
N ALA A 400 15.01 22.06 -20.20
CA ALA A 400 13.81 22.00 -19.37
C ALA A 400 13.18 20.59 -19.46
N THR A 401 12.94 19.96 -18.32
CA THR A 401 12.30 18.64 -18.26
C THR A 401 10.84 18.76 -18.70
N THR A 402 10.46 18.04 -19.77
CA THR A 402 9.07 17.98 -20.23
C THR A 402 8.20 17.27 -19.19
N LEU A 403 7.19 17.97 -18.68
CA LEU A 403 6.19 17.44 -17.78
C LEU A 403 5.21 16.56 -18.56
N VAL A 404 4.88 15.37 -18.06
CA VAL A 404 3.87 14.50 -18.69
C VAL A 404 2.61 14.52 -17.83
N LEU A 405 1.48 14.96 -18.41
CA LEU A 405 0.17 14.93 -17.78
C LEU A 405 -0.60 13.73 -18.33
N ASN A 406 -0.77 12.70 -17.50
CA ASN A 406 -1.51 11.49 -17.87
C ASN A 406 -3.01 11.68 -17.59
N LEU A 407 -3.84 11.50 -18.61
CA LEU A 407 -5.30 11.49 -18.50
C LEU A 407 -5.78 10.05 -18.61
N HIS A 408 -6.45 9.58 -17.56
CA HIS A 408 -6.95 8.22 -17.46
C HIS A 408 -8.42 8.14 -17.85
N TYR A 409 -8.82 7.07 -18.53
CA TYR A 409 -10.24 6.77 -18.78
C TYR A 409 -11.05 6.67 -17.49
N ASP A 410 -12.27 7.21 -17.50
CA ASP A 410 -13.18 7.07 -16.37
C ASP A 410 -13.69 5.62 -16.24
N LYS A 411 -13.14 4.88 -15.28
CA LYS A 411 -13.48 3.47 -15.04
C LYS A 411 -14.94 3.29 -14.63
N LYS A 412 -15.59 4.32 -14.09
CA LYS A 412 -17.02 4.27 -13.76
C LYS A 412 -17.88 4.33 -15.02
N GLN A 413 -17.48 5.10 -16.04
CA GLN A 413 -18.16 5.11 -17.33
C GLN A 413 -17.99 3.77 -18.06
N ILE A 414 -16.78 3.20 -18.03
CA ILE A 414 -16.53 1.85 -18.58
C ILE A 414 -17.42 0.82 -17.89
N LEU A 415 -17.49 0.84 -16.55
CA LEU A 415 -18.33 -0.07 -15.77
C LEU A 415 -19.81 0.11 -16.12
N ALA A 416 -20.31 1.34 -16.15
CA ALA A 416 -21.70 1.65 -16.48
C ALA A 416 -22.06 1.15 -17.89
N TRP A 417 -21.21 1.44 -18.88
CA TRP A 417 -21.47 0.99 -20.24
C TRP A 417 -21.35 -0.53 -20.38
N ALA A 418 -20.39 -1.19 -19.72
CA ALA A 418 -20.29 -2.65 -19.75
C ALA A 418 -21.52 -3.36 -19.14
N LEU A 419 -22.15 -2.75 -18.12
CA LEU A 419 -23.37 -3.26 -17.49
C LEU A 419 -24.59 -3.22 -18.41
N GLU A 420 -24.63 -2.29 -19.37
CA GLU A 420 -25.67 -2.21 -20.39
C GLU A 420 -25.58 -3.35 -21.42
N SER A 421 -24.53 -4.17 -21.37
CA SER A 421 -24.27 -5.28 -22.29
C SER A 421 -24.22 -4.86 -23.76
N PRO A 422 -23.35 -3.91 -24.13
CA PRO A 422 -23.28 -3.37 -25.48
C PRO A 422 -22.78 -4.41 -26.47
N GLU A 423 -23.27 -4.32 -27.69
CA GLU A 423 -22.76 -5.02 -28.86
C GLU A 423 -21.75 -4.15 -29.61
N LEU A 424 -21.05 -4.75 -30.58
CA LEU A 424 -20.07 -4.03 -31.39
C LEU A 424 -20.67 -2.86 -32.18
N ASP A 425 -21.97 -2.91 -32.48
CA ASP A 425 -22.69 -1.85 -33.21
C ASP A 425 -23.45 -0.89 -32.29
N SER A 426 -23.42 -1.12 -30.97
CA SER A 426 -24.08 -0.22 -30.02
C SER A 426 -23.52 1.20 -30.12
N PRO A 427 -24.36 2.24 -29.97
CA PRO A 427 -23.87 3.61 -29.92
C PRO A 427 -22.94 3.79 -28.71
N PHE A 428 -21.95 4.68 -28.84
CA PHE A 428 -21.16 5.07 -27.68
C PHE A 428 -22.03 5.82 -26.67
N PRO A 429 -21.68 5.78 -25.37
CA PRO A 429 -22.20 6.75 -24.42
C PRO A 429 -21.81 8.15 -24.89
N SER A 430 -22.70 9.12 -24.66
CA SER A 430 -22.60 10.50 -25.21
C SER A 430 -21.18 11.08 -25.19
N LEU A 431 -20.53 11.13 -24.03
CA LEU A 431 -19.16 11.64 -23.89
C LEU A 431 -18.30 10.66 -23.08
N VAL A 432 -17.16 10.28 -23.65
CA VAL A 432 -16.11 9.53 -22.95
C VAL A 432 -15.18 10.53 -22.27
N SER A 433 -15.11 10.44 -20.93
CA SER A 433 -14.34 11.36 -20.10
C SER A 433 -13.00 10.74 -19.71
N LEU A 434 -11.94 11.53 -19.85
CA LEU A 434 -10.61 11.22 -19.33
C LEU A 434 -10.16 12.33 -18.41
N ARG A 435 -9.50 11.99 -17.30
CA ARG A 435 -9.05 13.00 -16.33
C ARG A 435 -7.66 12.69 -15.81
N GLY A 436 -6.91 13.75 -15.57
CA GLY A 436 -5.53 13.70 -15.11
C GLY A 436 -5.21 14.91 -14.25
N SER A 437 -4.23 14.76 -13.37
CA SER A 437 -3.66 15.89 -12.64
C SER A 437 -2.16 15.73 -12.52
N VAL A 438 -1.43 16.83 -12.63
CA VAL A 438 0.01 16.86 -12.39
C VAL A 438 0.35 18.08 -11.54
N ASN A 439 1.22 17.88 -10.55
CA ASN A 439 1.68 18.99 -9.74
C ASN A 439 2.73 19.78 -10.54
N LEU A 440 2.54 21.10 -10.62
CA LEU A 440 3.48 21.95 -11.34
C LEU A 440 4.79 22.11 -10.57
N ILE A 441 4.83 22.01 -9.23
CA ILE A 441 6.10 22.17 -8.51
C ILE A 441 6.94 20.91 -8.76
N PRO A 442 8.09 21.01 -9.46
CA PRO A 442 8.94 19.84 -9.66
C PRO A 442 9.45 19.42 -8.29
N VAL A 443 9.35 18.13 -7.97
CA VAL A 443 10.07 17.57 -6.83
C VAL A 443 11.55 17.76 -7.15
N SER A 444 12.21 18.72 -6.48
CA SER A 444 13.63 18.98 -6.69
C SER A 444 14.40 17.67 -6.42
N THR A 445 15.08 17.17 -7.44
CA THR A 445 15.90 15.95 -7.37
C THR A 445 17.29 16.21 -6.78
N ASP A 446 17.61 17.44 -6.36
CA ASP A 446 18.89 17.76 -5.73
C ASP A 446 18.88 17.33 -4.26
N THR A 447 19.44 16.15 -4.00
CA THR A 447 19.51 15.53 -2.67
C THR A 447 20.56 16.12 -1.72
N ASP A 448 21.37 17.11 -2.12
CA ASP A 448 22.54 17.53 -1.34
C ASP A 448 22.49 18.95 -0.75
N SER A 449 21.41 19.72 -0.96
CA SER A 449 21.24 21.00 -0.27
C SER A 449 19.88 21.06 0.42
N LYS A 450 19.92 20.96 1.75
CA LYS A 450 18.78 21.17 2.63
C LYS A 450 18.26 22.59 2.38
N PRO A 451 17.09 22.81 1.76
CA PRO A 451 16.54 24.16 1.70
C PRO A 451 16.26 24.59 3.15
N PRO A 452 16.60 25.83 3.54
CA PRO A 452 16.24 26.34 4.86
C PRO A 452 14.73 26.19 5.05
N ALA A 453 14.30 25.73 6.22
CA ALA A 453 12.94 25.30 6.56
C ALA A 453 11.83 26.38 6.43
N GLY A 454 12.12 27.54 5.83
CA GLY A 454 11.18 28.60 5.51
C GLY A 454 10.83 28.75 4.03
N ASP A 455 11.50 28.06 3.09
CA ASP A 455 11.38 28.38 1.65
C ASP A 455 10.39 27.52 0.84
N VAL A 456 9.78 26.47 1.41
CA VAL A 456 8.72 25.72 0.68
C VAL A 456 7.50 26.60 0.42
N ARG A 457 7.19 27.53 1.34
CA ARG A 457 6.17 28.56 1.13
C ARG A 457 6.56 29.59 0.05
N ARG A 458 7.85 29.73 -0.28
CA ARG A 458 8.32 30.64 -1.33
C ARG A 458 8.27 30.02 -2.74
N GLN A 459 8.22 28.69 -2.88
CA GLN A 459 8.11 28.07 -4.20
C GLN A 459 6.67 28.07 -4.75
N SER A 460 5.65 27.91 -3.89
CA SER A 460 4.25 28.19 -4.27
C SER A 460 3.99 29.69 -4.51
N ALA A 461 4.80 30.58 -3.92
CA ALA A 461 4.69 32.03 -4.12
C ALA A 461 4.95 32.48 -5.57
N GLY A 462 5.51 31.61 -6.44
CA GLY A 462 5.74 31.93 -7.85
C GLY A 462 4.46 32.02 -8.69
N LEU A 463 3.40 31.29 -8.32
CA LEU A 463 2.12 31.27 -9.06
C LEU A 463 1.10 32.29 -8.51
N GLU A 464 1.31 32.83 -7.30
CA GLU A 464 0.39 33.81 -6.70
C GLU A 464 0.31 35.11 -7.53
N THR A 465 1.43 35.52 -8.13
CA THR A 465 1.52 36.74 -8.97
C THR A 465 1.21 36.50 -10.44
N VAL A 466 0.90 35.27 -10.83
CA VAL A 466 0.56 34.94 -12.22
C VAL A 466 -0.85 35.39 -12.51
N ASN A 467 -0.97 36.23 -13.53
CA ASN A 467 -2.27 36.74 -13.99
C ASN A 467 -2.51 36.42 -15.47
N LEU A 468 -1.45 36.10 -16.22
CA LEU A 468 -1.52 35.80 -17.65
C LEU A 468 -0.91 34.43 -17.94
N VAL A 469 -1.45 33.73 -18.93
CA VAL A 469 -0.99 32.43 -19.41
C VAL A 469 -0.97 32.41 -20.94
N SER A 470 -0.03 31.67 -21.55
CA SER A 470 0.07 31.47 -22.99
C SER A 470 0.55 30.06 -23.35
N TRP A 471 0.00 29.52 -24.43
CA TRP A 471 0.45 28.29 -25.12
C TRP A 471 1.30 28.65 -26.36
N GLY A 472 2.36 29.43 -26.17
CA GLY A 472 3.22 29.91 -27.27
C GLY A 472 2.62 31.03 -28.14
N GLY A 473 1.41 31.50 -27.86
CA GLY A 473 0.72 32.62 -28.52
C GLY A 473 0.67 33.90 -27.69
N GLU A 474 -0.30 34.77 -27.95
CA GLU A 474 -0.51 35.99 -27.14
C GLU A 474 -0.97 35.64 -25.71
N PRO A 475 -0.37 36.23 -24.66
CA PRO A 475 -0.80 36.04 -23.28
C PRO A 475 -2.26 36.45 -23.05
N ARG A 476 -3.02 35.59 -22.37
CA ARG A 476 -4.39 35.88 -21.93
C ARG A 476 -4.55 35.74 -20.43
N SER A 477 -5.46 36.52 -19.86
CA SER A 477 -5.81 36.43 -18.45
C SER A 477 -6.47 35.09 -18.14
N LEU A 478 -6.15 34.54 -16.97
CA LEU A 478 -6.89 33.41 -16.42
C LEU A 478 -8.36 33.78 -16.23
N TYR A 479 -9.27 32.82 -16.43
CA TYR A 479 -10.68 33.02 -16.13
C TYR A 479 -10.90 33.14 -14.61
N ASP A 480 -12.07 33.67 -14.24
CA ASP A 480 -12.45 33.84 -12.83
C ASP A 480 -12.41 32.52 -12.06
N LYS A 481 -12.01 32.60 -10.79
CA LYS A 481 -11.97 31.44 -9.90
C LYS A 481 -13.35 30.82 -9.77
N GLU A 482 -13.43 29.53 -10.04
CA GLU A 482 -14.63 28.74 -9.82
C GLU A 482 -14.37 27.56 -8.89
N LYS A 483 -15.41 27.17 -8.14
CA LYS A 483 -15.36 25.99 -7.29
C LYS A 483 -15.89 24.81 -8.08
N ARG A 484 -15.01 23.87 -8.43
CA ARG A 484 -15.35 22.73 -9.29
C ARG A 484 -15.23 21.40 -8.56
N GLN A 485 -16.18 20.52 -8.83
CA GLN A 485 -16.14 19.15 -8.32
C GLN A 485 -15.33 18.28 -9.29
N ILE A 486 -14.16 17.83 -8.88
CA ILE A 486 -13.32 16.92 -9.64
C ILE A 486 -13.64 15.49 -9.21
N THR A 487 -14.15 14.70 -10.16
CA THR A 487 -14.52 13.30 -9.92
C THR A 487 -13.37 12.39 -10.33
N SER A 488 -12.95 11.50 -9.42
CA SER A 488 -11.90 10.53 -9.74
C SER A 488 -12.32 9.54 -10.82
N THR A 489 -11.37 9.16 -11.67
CA THR A 489 -11.46 8.11 -12.70
C THR A 489 -11.38 6.70 -12.11
N LEU A 490 -11.04 6.56 -10.83
CA LEU A 490 -10.95 5.27 -10.14
C LEU A 490 -12.31 4.83 -9.60
N LEU A 491 -12.55 3.52 -9.59
CA LEU A 491 -13.81 2.92 -9.11
C LEU A 491 -14.08 3.17 -7.62
N THR A 492 -13.04 3.32 -6.82
CA THR A 492 -13.09 3.38 -5.34
C THR A 492 -12.99 4.79 -4.79
N ALA A 493 -12.59 5.77 -5.60
CA ALA A 493 -12.33 7.12 -5.16
C ALA A 493 -13.56 8.03 -5.29
N GLY A 494 -13.71 8.91 -4.31
CA GLY A 494 -14.76 9.92 -4.27
C GLY A 494 -14.46 11.13 -5.15
N SER A 495 -15.43 12.05 -5.23
CA SER A 495 -15.21 13.37 -5.82
C SER A 495 -14.76 14.35 -4.75
N HIS A 496 -13.92 15.31 -5.12
CA HIS A 496 -13.46 16.37 -4.23
C HIS A 496 -13.69 17.74 -4.88
N TRP A 497 -13.84 18.78 -4.05
CA TRP A 497 -14.03 20.14 -4.52
C TRP A 497 -12.70 20.88 -4.52
N LEU A 498 -12.38 21.52 -5.64
CA LEU A 498 -11.20 22.38 -5.79
C LEU A 498 -11.62 23.78 -6.22
N ASN A 499 -10.88 24.78 -5.74
CA ASN A 499 -10.90 26.10 -6.36
C ASN A 499 -9.95 26.06 -7.54
N VAL A 500 -10.47 26.32 -8.73
CA VAL A 500 -9.72 26.22 -9.98
C VAL A 500 -9.94 27.46 -10.84
N GLU A 501 -8.96 27.73 -11.68
CA GLU A 501 -9.00 28.77 -12.71
C GLU A 501 -8.82 28.08 -14.06
N PRO A 502 -9.85 28.09 -14.94
CA PRO A 502 -9.72 27.54 -16.28
C PRO A 502 -8.67 28.30 -17.10
N LEU A 503 -7.88 27.57 -17.87
CA LEU A 503 -6.89 28.14 -18.78
C LEU A 503 -7.56 28.55 -20.10
N PRO A 504 -7.30 29.76 -20.61
CA PRO A 504 -7.75 30.17 -21.95
C PRO A 504 -6.95 29.48 -23.05
N ASP A 505 -7.53 29.46 -24.25
CA ASP A 505 -6.88 29.07 -25.52
C ASP A 505 -6.15 27.71 -25.47
N VAL A 506 -6.81 26.70 -24.88
CA VAL A 506 -6.30 25.33 -24.90
C VAL A 506 -6.05 24.90 -26.36
N PRO A 507 -4.85 24.38 -26.70
CA PRO A 507 -4.53 24.01 -28.07
C PRO A 507 -5.55 23.05 -28.69
N GLU A 508 -5.98 23.34 -29.92
CA GLU A 508 -6.96 22.51 -30.66
C GLU A 508 -6.53 21.05 -30.81
N ALA A 509 -5.21 20.78 -30.80
CA ALA A 509 -4.64 19.44 -30.82
C ALA A 509 -5.04 18.58 -29.61
N LEU A 510 -5.53 19.17 -28.52
CA LEU A 510 -6.06 18.46 -27.36
C LEU A 510 -7.56 18.16 -27.48
N GLY A 511 -8.20 18.55 -28.60
CA GLY A 511 -9.63 18.37 -28.80
C GLY A 511 -10.46 19.09 -27.73
N ASN A 512 -11.54 18.46 -27.28
CA ASN A 512 -12.41 18.99 -26.23
C ASN A 512 -11.83 18.69 -24.84
N THR A 513 -10.67 19.29 -24.55
CA THR A 513 -9.98 19.20 -23.26
C THR A 513 -10.02 20.54 -22.55
N GLU A 514 -10.50 20.53 -21.32
CA GLU A 514 -10.43 21.66 -20.41
C GLU A 514 -9.24 21.50 -19.47
N ILE A 515 -8.47 22.58 -19.28
CA ILE A 515 -7.32 22.60 -18.37
C ILE A 515 -7.60 23.60 -17.25
N LEU A 516 -7.47 23.13 -16.03
CA LEU A 516 -7.83 23.82 -14.81
C LEU A 516 -6.58 23.95 -13.93
N LEU A 517 -6.27 25.15 -13.48
CA LEU A 517 -5.18 25.39 -12.52
C LEU A 517 -5.75 25.55 -11.12
N SER A 518 -5.29 24.73 -10.17
CA SER A 518 -5.54 24.99 -8.75
C SER A 518 -4.34 25.69 -8.12
N ARG A 519 -4.48 26.96 -7.75
CA ARG A 519 -3.40 27.70 -7.06
C ARG A 519 -3.12 27.14 -5.67
N ASP A 520 -4.15 26.64 -4.99
CA ASP A 520 -4.07 26.14 -3.62
C ASP A 520 -3.15 24.92 -3.53
N THR A 521 -3.20 24.03 -4.53
CA THR A 521 -2.37 22.81 -4.59
C THR A 521 -1.23 22.89 -5.59
N SER A 522 -1.21 23.92 -6.45
CA SER A 522 -0.33 24.03 -7.62
C SER A 522 -0.49 22.89 -8.63
N ASP A 523 -1.67 22.26 -8.66
CA ASP A 523 -1.97 21.20 -9.61
C ASP A 523 -2.55 21.78 -10.91
N LEU A 524 -2.11 21.20 -12.03
CA LEU A 524 -2.76 21.33 -13.32
C LEU A 524 -3.66 20.10 -13.50
N VAL A 525 -4.96 20.32 -13.55
CA VAL A 525 -5.97 19.28 -13.75
C VAL A 525 -6.48 19.37 -15.18
N ALA A 526 -6.49 18.27 -15.91
CA ALA A 526 -7.06 18.19 -17.25
C ALA A 526 -8.31 17.30 -17.22
N VAL A 527 -9.39 17.79 -17.84
CA VAL A 527 -10.63 17.05 -18.04
C VAL A 527 -10.93 17.06 -19.54
N ALA A 528 -10.82 15.90 -20.15
CA ALA A 528 -11.12 15.72 -21.57
C ALA A 528 -12.44 14.99 -21.74
N GLU A 529 -13.29 15.48 -22.65
CA GLU A 529 -14.59 14.87 -22.95
C GLU A 529 -14.73 14.69 -24.46
N PHE A 530 -14.61 13.44 -24.92
CA PHE A 530 -14.64 13.14 -26.34
C PHE A 530 -15.98 12.52 -26.74
N ASP A 531 -16.57 13.06 -27.80
CA ASP A 531 -17.68 12.42 -28.48
C ASP A 531 -17.15 11.32 -29.39
N PHE A 532 -17.11 10.10 -28.87
CA PHE A 532 -16.74 8.91 -29.65
C PHE A 532 -17.84 8.50 -30.64
N SER A 533 -18.96 9.21 -30.76
CA SER A 533 -19.90 9.02 -31.88
C SER A 533 -19.49 9.86 -33.11
N ALA A 534 -18.95 11.05 -32.88
CA ALA A 534 -18.43 11.91 -33.94
C ALA A 534 -17.27 11.26 -34.69
N ASN A 535 -17.21 11.48 -36.00
CA ASN A 535 -16.14 10.95 -36.85
C ASN A 535 -14.91 11.86 -36.78
N SER A 536 -14.18 11.81 -35.66
CA SER A 536 -12.88 12.47 -35.53
C SER A 536 -11.74 11.49 -35.76
N ASP A 537 -10.73 11.89 -36.53
CA ASP A 537 -9.49 11.12 -36.67
C ASP A 537 -8.69 11.09 -35.35
N PHE A 538 -8.89 12.12 -34.52
CA PHE A 538 -8.32 12.22 -33.17
C PHE A 538 -8.78 11.03 -32.31
N LEU A 539 -7.81 10.27 -31.77
CA LEU A 539 -8.04 9.07 -30.96
C LEU A 539 -8.79 7.92 -31.67
N SER A 540 -8.76 7.83 -33.00
CA SER A 540 -9.45 6.76 -33.75
C SER A 540 -9.08 5.33 -33.32
N GLU A 541 -7.79 5.04 -33.12
CA GLU A 541 -7.32 3.74 -32.62
C GLU A 541 -7.82 3.47 -31.18
N GLN A 542 -7.73 4.48 -30.33
CA GLN A 542 -8.18 4.44 -28.93
C GLN A 542 -9.70 4.26 -28.81
N ARG A 543 -10.48 4.88 -29.71
CA ARG A 543 -11.94 4.74 -29.81
C ARG A 543 -12.33 3.29 -30.11
N SER A 544 -11.67 2.67 -31.09
CA SER A 544 -11.92 1.26 -31.44
C SER A 544 -11.53 0.34 -30.28
N ALA A 545 -10.37 0.57 -29.66
CA ALA A 545 -9.92 -0.18 -28.49
C ALA A 545 -10.87 -0.05 -27.30
N TYR A 546 -11.34 1.16 -27.00
CA TYR A 546 -12.27 1.42 -25.91
C TYR A 546 -13.59 0.64 -26.08
N ARG A 547 -14.18 0.69 -27.30
CA ARG A 547 -15.36 -0.10 -27.64
C ARG A 547 -15.12 -1.59 -27.49
N ASN A 548 -14.07 -2.10 -28.12
CA ASN A 548 -13.75 -3.53 -28.08
C ASN A 548 -13.51 -4.00 -26.65
N TYR A 549 -12.79 -3.21 -25.85
CA TYR A 549 -12.55 -3.51 -24.45
C TYR A 549 -13.86 -3.65 -23.67
N VAL A 550 -14.77 -2.66 -23.76
CA VAL A 550 -16.05 -2.67 -23.03
C VAL A 550 -16.96 -3.83 -23.47
N VAL A 551 -17.05 -4.07 -24.78
CA VAL A 551 -17.86 -5.17 -25.32
C VAL A 551 -17.30 -6.53 -24.87
N MET A 552 -15.98 -6.75 -24.97
CA MET A 552 -15.36 -8.00 -24.54
C MET A 552 -15.40 -8.20 -23.02
N LEU A 553 -15.32 -7.11 -22.25
CA LEU A 553 -15.49 -7.12 -20.81
C LEU A 553 -16.89 -7.63 -20.43
N SER A 554 -17.92 -7.07 -21.06
CA SER A 554 -19.31 -7.48 -20.83
C SER A 554 -19.58 -8.92 -21.26
N ARG A 555 -19.14 -9.31 -22.46
CA ARG A 555 -19.27 -10.69 -22.96
C ARG A 555 -18.58 -11.71 -22.06
N THR A 556 -17.37 -11.39 -21.60
CA THR A 556 -16.64 -12.23 -20.65
C THR A 556 -17.40 -12.37 -19.34
N ALA A 557 -17.93 -11.27 -18.79
CA ALA A 557 -18.71 -11.30 -17.55
C ALA A 557 -19.98 -12.17 -17.67
N LEU A 558 -20.72 -12.05 -18.78
CA LEU A 558 -21.89 -12.89 -19.08
C LEU A 558 -21.53 -14.38 -19.18
N ARG A 559 -20.40 -14.71 -19.81
CA ARG A 559 -19.92 -16.10 -19.87
C ARG A 559 -19.48 -16.64 -18.53
N LEU A 560 -18.85 -15.81 -17.71
CA LEU A 560 -18.54 -16.16 -16.33
C LEU A 560 -19.83 -16.43 -15.52
N ASP A 561 -20.90 -15.64 -15.71
CA ASP A 561 -22.18 -15.88 -15.02
C ASP A 561 -22.87 -17.17 -15.52
N SER A 562 -22.81 -17.44 -16.82
CA SER A 562 -23.28 -18.71 -17.42
C SER A 562 -22.51 -19.90 -16.84
N LEU A 563 -21.18 -19.83 -16.83
CA LEU A 563 -20.29 -20.86 -16.30
C LEU A 563 -20.59 -21.16 -14.83
N GLU A 564 -20.76 -20.13 -14.00
CA GLU A 564 -21.12 -20.29 -12.58
C GLU A 564 -22.49 -20.97 -12.42
N ASN A 565 -23.48 -20.61 -13.26
CA ASN A 565 -24.81 -21.20 -13.20
C ASN A 565 -24.84 -22.67 -13.65
N GLU A 566 -24.16 -23.00 -14.75
CA GLU A 566 -24.07 -24.38 -15.24
C GLU A 566 -23.28 -25.27 -14.28
N SER A 567 -22.27 -24.72 -13.60
CA SER A 567 -21.47 -25.47 -12.61
C SER A 567 -22.29 -26.05 -11.45
N LYS A 568 -23.46 -25.46 -11.15
CA LYS A 568 -24.36 -25.95 -10.08
C LYS A 568 -24.94 -27.33 -10.38
N GLN A 569 -24.97 -27.73 -11.65
CA GLN A 569 -25.45 -29.03 -12.09
C GLN A 569 -24.34 -30.09 -12.12
N LEU A 570 -23.08 -29.71 -11.91
CA LEU A 570 -21.95 -30.64 -11.89
C LEU A 570 -21.86 -31.40 -10.57
N PRO A 571 -21.26 -32.62 -10.56
CA PRO A 571 -20.86 -33.30 -9.34
C PRO A 571 -19.89 -32.45 -8.50
N GLU A 572 -19.90 -32.63 -7.17
CA GLU A 572 -19.11 -31.82 -6.22
C GLU A 572 -17.64 -31.67 -6.62
N LEU A 573 -16.98 -32.77 -7.02
CA LEU A 573 -15.56 -32.74 -7.38
C LEU A 573 -15.25 -31.82 -8.57
N LEU A 574 -16.11 -31.78 -9.59
CA LEU A 574 -15.94 -30.89 -10.75
C LEU A 574 -16.37 -29.47 -10.41
N LYS A 575 -17.44 -29.33 -9.62
CA LYS A 575 -17.92 -28.04 -9.14
C LYS A 575 -16.86 -27.33 -8.30
N ASP A 576 -16.14 -28.04 -7.43
CA ASP A 576 -15.07 -27.49 -6.59
C ASP A 576 -13.93 -26.87 -7.43
N SER A 577 -13.62 -27.46 -8.58
CA SER A 577 -12.64 -26.92 -9.53
C SER A 577 -13.12 -25.59 -10.13
N VAL A 578 -14.41 -25.52 -10.50
CA VAL A 578 -15.03 -24.28 -10.99
C VAL A 578 -15.09 -23.21 -9.88
N ASP A 579 -15.49 -23.58 -8.67
CA ASP A 579 -15.54 -22.67 -7.52
C ASP A 579 -14.13 -22.17 -7.15
N SER A 580 -13.10 -22.99 -7.35
CA SER A 580 -11.70 -22.58 -7.17
C SER A 580 -11.26 -21.55 -8.22
N PHE A 581 -11.68 -21.72 -9.47
CA PHE A 581 -11.45 -20.74 -10.54
C PHE A 581 -12.07 -19.37 -10.18
N PHE A 582 -13.34 -19.34 -9.73
CA PHE A 582 -13.98 -18.07 -9.33
C PHE A 582 -13.32 -17.41 -8.12
N ARG A 583 -12.91 -18.20 -7.11
CA ARG A 583 -12.24 -17.67 -5.91
C ARG A 583 -10.92 -16.97 -6.21
N LEU A 584 -10.16 -17.48 -7.18
CA LEU A 584 -8.88 -16.89 -7.59
C LEU A 584 -9.08 -15.70 -8.53
N ALA A 585 -9.99 -15.85 -9.49
CA ALA A 585 -10.10 -14.92 -10.60
C ALA A 585 -11.02 -13.72 -10.25
N PHE A 586 -12.24 -13.94 -9.76
CA PHE A 586 -13.25 -12.88 -9.62
C PHE A 586 -14.27 -13.14 -8.50
N PRO A 587 -14.12 -12.53 -7.31
CA PRO A 587 -15.17 -12.57 -6.30
C PRO A 587 -16.39 -11.74 -6.73
N GLY A 588 -17.59 -12.32 -6.61
CA GLY A 588 -18.88 -11.65 -6.86
C GLY A 588 -19.55 -11.99 -8.20
N ARG A 589 -20.73 -11.39 -8.45
CA ARG A 589 -21.55 -11.52 -9.66
C ARG A 589 -21.92 -10.14 -10.23
N GLY A 590 -22.30 -10.09 -11.51
CA GLY A 590 -22.77 -8.87 -12.18
C GLY A 590 -21.77 -7.71 -12.07
N GLU A 591 -22.21 -6.56 -11.55
CA GLU A 591 -21.40 -5.35 -11.38
C GLU A 591 -20.09 -5.58 -10.62
N SER A 592 -20.12 -6.33 -9.52
CA SER A 592 -18.91 -6.56 -8.72
C SER A 592 -17.82 -7.31 -9.50
N ARG A 593 -18.25 -8.20 -10.41
CA ARG A 593 -17.34 -8.97 -11.28
C ARG A 593 -16.71 -8.09 -12.34
N ILE A 594 -17.51 -7.30 -13.06
CA ILE A 594 -17.03 -6.35 -14.06
C ILE A 594 -16.07 -5.34 -13.41
N ALA A 595 -16.45 -4.79 -12.25
CA ALA A 595 -15.60 -3.88 -11.50
C ALA A 595 -14.28 -4.54 -11.06
N SER A 596 -14.29 -5.82 -10.69
CA SER A 596 -13.08 -6.57 -10.37
C SER A 596 -12.20 -6.79 -11.59
N MET A 597 -12.78 -7.07 -12.76
CA MET A 597 -12.04 -7.21 -14.01
C MET A 597 -11.37 -5.90 -14.43
N ILE A 598 -12.09 -4.78 -14.35
CA ILE A 598 -11.54 -3.44 -14.61
C ILE A 598 -10.36 -3.13 -13.66
N ARG A 599 -10.48 -3.46 -12.37
CA ARG A 599 -9.38 -3.28 -11.40
C ARG A 599 -8.15 -4.14 -11.69
N LYS A 600 -8.36 -5.33 -12.25
CA LYS A 600 -7.30 -6.32 -12.55
C LYS A 600 -6.81 -6.24 -13.99
N ALA A 601 -7.30 -5.30 -14.80
CA ALA A 601 -6.91 -5.16 -16.20
C ALA A 601 -5.38 -5.13 -16.35
N GLY A 602 -4.84 -5.95 -17.24
CA GLY A 602 -3.38 -6.11 -17.45
C GLY A 602 -2.64 -7.03 -16.46
N THR A 603 -3.28 -7.45 -15.36
CA THR A 603 -2.61 -8.27 -14.32
C THR A 603 -3.00 -9.74 -14.30
N LEU A 604 -4.20 -10.09 -14.79
CA LEU A 604 -4.75 -11.43 -14.74
C LEU A 604 -5.16 -11.89 -16.14
N ASP A 605 -4.53 -12.95 -16.64
CA ASP A 605 -4.92 -13.60 -17.88
C ASP A 605 -6.06 -14.61 -17.62
N ILE A 606 -7.29 -14.15 -17.86
CA ILE A 606 -8.50 -14.94 -17.65
C ILE A 606 -8.54 -16.15 -18.60
N GLY A 607 -8.00 -15.98 -19.81
CA GLY A 607 -7.94 -17.04 -20.80
C GLY A 607 -7.03 -18.17 -20.35
N GLU A 608 -5.85 -17.84 -19.81
CA GLU A 608 -4.93 -18.86 -19.28
C GLU A 608 -5.57 -19.66 -18.13
N GLU A 609 -6.26 -18.99 -17.20
CA GLU A 609 -6.96 -19.65 -16.10
C GLU A 609 -8.16 -20.49 -16.58
N ALA A 610 -8.88 -20.05 -17.62
CA ALA A 610 -9.94 -20.84 -18.24
C ALA A 610 -9.40 -22.11 -18.93
N ILE A 611 -8.25 -22.03 -19.61
CA ILE A 611 -7.57 -23.19 -20.19
C ILE A 611 -7.17 -24.19 -19.10
N LYS A 612 -6.59 -23.71 -17.99
CA LYS A 612 -6.23 -24.56 -16.84
C LYS A 612 -7.46 -25.24 -16.23
N LEU A 613 -8.59 -24.52 -16.15
CA LEU A 613 -9.85 -25.08 -15.67
C LEU A 613 -10.32 -26.21 -16.59
N VAL A 614 -10.33 -26.02 -17.91
CA VAL A 614 -10.73 -27.08 -18.87
C VAL A 614 -9.86 -28.31 -18.73
N ALA A 615 -8.53 -28.14 -18.66
CA ALA A 615 -7.60 -29.27 -18.48
C ALA A 615 -7.89 -30.03 -17.17
N THR A 616 -8.17 -29.30 -16.08
CA THR A 616 -8.51 -29.88 -14.78
C THR A 616 -9.82 -30.67 -14.84
N LEU A 617 -10.84 -30.11 -15.48
CA LEU A 617 -12.15 -30.77 -15.63
C LEU A 617 -12.05 -32.05 -16.47
N GLN A 618 -11.23 -32.05 -17.54
CA GLN A 618 -11.01 -33.23 -18.38
C GLN A 618 -10.31 -34.37 -17.62
N ASP A 619 -9.26 -34.06 -16.85
CA ASP A 619 -8.53 -35.03 -16.03
C ASP A 619 -9.43 -35.65 -14.94
N GLN A 620 -10.20 -34.79 -14.26
CA GLN A 620 -11.16 -35.23 -13.24
C GLN A 620 -12.32 -36.04 -13.83
N GLN A 621 -12.81 -35.70 -15.02
CA GLN A 621 -13.85 -36.46 -15.71
C GLN A 621 -13.36 -37.89 -16.03
N ALA A 622 -12.11 -38.06 -16.46
CA ALA A 622 -11.53 -39.37 -16.77
C ALA A 622 -11.47 -40.29 -15.54
N SER A 623 -11.38 -39.70 -14.34
CA SER A 623 -11.29 -40.42 -13.06
C SER A 623 -12.64 -40.59 -12.35
N SER A 624 -13.71 -39.96 -12.85
CA SER A 624 -15.03 -39.92 -12.18
C SER A 624 -15.94 -41.06 -12.61
N LYS A 625 -16.93 -41.36 -11.77
CA LYS A 625 -18.09 -42.19 -12.15
C LYS A 625 -18.83 -41.56 -13.34
N GLN A 626 -19.50 -42.40 -14.11
CA GLN A 626 -20.28 -42.02 -15.29
C GLN A 626 -21.28 -40.91 -14.94
N LEU A 627 -21.16 -39.77 -15.62
CA LEU A 627 -22.04 -38.62 -15.45
C LEU A 627 -23.44 -38.94 -16.01
N ASP A 628 -24.49 -38.44 -15.38
CA ASP A 628 -25.82 -38.48 -15.97
C ASP A 628 -25.93 -37.52 -17.18
N LYS A 629 -27.02 -37.63 -17.95
CA LYS A 629 -27.21 -36.84 -19.17
C LYS A 629 -27.26 -35.33 -18.90
N THR A 630 -27.78 -34.91 -17.74
CA THR A 630 -27.88 -33.50 -17.34
C THR A 630 -26.49 -32.96 -17.00
N GLN A 631 -25.74 -33.69 -16.18
CA GLN A 631 -24.35 -33.40 -15.81
C GLN A 631 -23.43 -33.34 -17.03
N GLN A 632 -23.58 -34.28 -17.97
CA GLN A 632 -22.83 -34.28 -19.22
C GLN A 632 -23.15 -33.05 -20.07
N GLY A 633 -24.42 -32.65 -20.14
CA GLY A 633 -24.85 -31.42 -20.82
C GLY A 633 -24.25 -30.17 -20.18
N ALA A 634 -24.27 -30.07 -18.85
CA ALA A 634 -23.68 -28.97 -18.09
C ALA A 634 -22.16 -28.89 -18.30
N LEU A 635 -21.46 -30.03 -18.27
CA LEU A 635 -20.01 -30.07 -18.50
C LEU A 635 -19.63 -29.57 -19.90
N VAL A 636 -20.38 -29.99 -20.93
CA VAL A 636 -20.15 -29.50 -22.31
C VAL A 636 -20.34 -27.98 -22.40
N ARG A 637 -21.36 -27.44 -21.72
CA ARG A 637 -21.58 -25.97 -21.66
C ARG A 637 -20.46 -25.25 -20.93
N VAL A 638 -20.00 -25.76 -19.78
CA VAL A 638 -18.87 -25.20 -19.02
C VAL A 638 -17.59 -25.16 -19.87
N VAL A 639 -17.27 -26.25 -20.57
CA VAL A 639 -16.10 -26.30 -21.47
C VAL A 639 -16.26 -25.32 -22.64
N SER A 640 -17.46 -25.23 -23.22
CA SER A 640 -17.77 -24.27 -24.28
C SER A 640 -17.61 -22.82 -23.80
N ASP A 641 -18.13 -22.49 -22.62
CA ASP A 641 -18.02 -21.15 -22.03
C ASP A 641 -16.55 -20.81 -21.73
N CYS A 642 -15.73 -21.76 -21.25
CA CYS A 642 -14.29 -21.56 -21.07
C CYS A 642 -13.57 -21.26 -22.39
N GLY A 643 -13.96 -21.93 -23.48
CA GLY A 643 -13.42 -21.66 -24.82
C GLY A 643 -13.73 -20.24 -25.28
N GLN A 644 -14.97 -19.78 -25.08
CA GLN A 644 -15.37 -18.41 -25.42
C GLN A 644 -14.70 -17.37 -24.51
N ILE A 645 -14.58 -17.64 -23.21
CA ILE A 645 -13.84 -16.79 -22.27
C ILE A 645 -12.39 -16.63 -22.72
N THR A 646 -11.74 -17.69 -23.19
CA THR A 646 -10.37 -17.64 -23.70
C THR A 646 -10.25 -16.72 -24.93
N GLN A 647 -11.18 -16.85 -25.87
CA GLN A 647 -11.23 -15.98 -27.05
C GLN A 647 -11.45 -14.51 -26.66
N PHE A 648 -12.48 -14.24 -25.85
CA PHE A 648 -12.80 -12.88 -25.41
C PHE A 648 -11.69 -12.27 -24.57
N SER A 649 -11.00 -13.05 -23.74
CA SER A 649 -9.84 -12.60 -22.96
C SER A 649 -8.70 -12.14 -23.86
N THR A 650 -8.46 -12.82 -24.98
CA THR A 650 -7.43 -12.43 -25.95
C THR A 650 -7.76 -11.09 -26.61
N GLU A 651 -9.02 -10.92 -27.04
CA GLU A 651 -9.49 -9.66 -27.64
C GLU A 651 -9.52 -8.51 -26.62
N LEU A 652 -9.93 -8.80 -25.38
CA LEU A 652 -9.89 -7.87 -24.24
C LEU A 652 -8.46 -7.39 -23.97
N GLN A 653 -7.49 -8.30 -23.92
CA GLN A 653 -6.08 -8.00 -23.66
C GLN A 653 -5.50 -7.14 -24.79
N ARG A 654 -5.79 -7.49 -26.05
CA ARG A 654 -5.35 -6.70 -27.21
C ARG A 654 -5.92 -5.28 -27.18
N ALA A 655 -7.19 -5.12 -26.85
CA ALA A 655 -7.80 -3.81 -26.70
C ALA A 655 -7.19 -3.04 -25.52
N PHE A 656 -6.94 -3.71 -24.41
CA PHE A 656 -6.28 -3.12 -23.24
C PHE A 656 -4.87 -2.61 -23.55
N GLU A 657 -4.05 -3.38 -24.27
CA GLU A 657 -2.69 -2.97 -24.66
C GLU A 657 -2.67 -1.65 -25.44
N VAL A 658 -3.68 -1.42 -26.29
CA VAL A 658 -3.83 -0.15 -27.02
C VAL A 658 -4.19 0.99 -26.05
N LEU A 659 -5.13 0.76 -25.13
CA LEU A 659 -5.53 1.75 -24.12
C LEU A 659 -4.39 2.08 -23.15
N GLU A 660 -3.60 1.07 -22.76
CA GLU A 660 -2.44 1.22 -21.88
C GLU A 660 -1.30 1.97 -22.56
N LYS A 661 -1.00 1.62 -23.82
CA LYS A 661 -0.02 2.35 -24.64
C LYS A 661 -0.41 3.83 -24.82
N GLY A 662 -1.72 4.09 -24.89
CA GLY A 662 -2.29 5.43 -24.94
C GLY A 662 -1.96 6.20 -26.22
N HIS A 663 -2.26 7.50 -26.19
CA HIS A 663 -1.98 8.46 -27.24
C HIS A 663 -1.31 9.69 -26.64
N SER A 664 -0.19 10.14 -27.21
CA SER A 664 0.53 11.31 -26.71
C SER A 664 0.37 12.48 -27.66
N VAL A 665 0.06 13.65 -27.11
CA VAL A 665 -0.03 14.91 -27.86
C VAL A 665 1.00 15.87 -27.30
N GLU A 666 1.88 16.34 -28.18
CA GLU A 666 2.79 17.44 -27.87
C GLU A 666 2.09 18.75 -28.14
N VAL A 667 2.20 19.67 -27.19
CA VAL A 667 1.62 21.01 -27.29
C VAL A 667 2.71 22.06 -27.11
N PRO A 668 2.46 23.31 -27.55
CA PRO A 668 3.36 24.41 -27.23
C PRO A 668 3.63 24.52 -25.73
N GLU A 669 4.79 25.09 -25.38
CA GLU A 669 5.17 25.33 -23.99
C GLU A 669 4.13 26.21 -23.28
N LEU A 670 3.74 25.79 -22.08
CA LEU A 670 2.86 26.57 -21.22
C LEU A 670 3.68 27.62 -20.48
N VAL A 671 3.40 28.90 -20.75
CA VAL A 671 4.11 30.03 -20.16
C VAL A 671 3.18 30.76 -19.20
N PHE A 672 3.60 30.90 -17.94
CA PHE A 672 2.93 31.71 -16.92
C PHE A 672 3.63 33.07 -16.81
N LEU A 673 2.86 34.16 -16.87
CA LEU A 673 3.38 35.52 -16.90
C LEU A 673 2.73 36.40 -15.81
N GLU A 674 3.48 37.41 -15.35
CA GLU A 674 2.93 38.51 -14.54
C GLU A 674 2.04 39.43 -15.39
N SER A 675 1.30 40.33 -14.73
CA SER A 675 0.45 41.34 -15.40
C SER A 675 1.17 42.22 -16.44
N LYS A 676 2.50 42.34 -16.35
CA LYS A 676 3.33 43.10 -17.30
C LYS A 676 3.86 42.25 -18.47
N GLY A 677 3.42 41.00 -18.59
CA GLY A 677 3.88 40.08 -19.64
C GLY A 677 5.28 39.52 -19.42
N VAL A 678 5.84 39.63 -18.21
CA VAL A 678 7.15 39.05 -17.89
C VAL A 678 6.95 37.56 -17.59
N PRO A 679 7.61 36.64 -18.32
CA PRO A 679 7.49 35.21 -18.09
C PRO A 679 8.10 34.84 -16.74
N LYS A 680 7.28 34.26 -15.85
CA LYS A 680 7.72 33.72 -14.56
C LYS A 680 8.14 32.29 -14.67
N ARG A 681 7.42 31.54 -15.48
CA ARG A 681 7.56 30.10 -15.54
C ARG A 681 7.21 29.60 -16.92
N ARG A 682 7.99 28.63 -17.37
CA ARG A 682 7.89 27.96 -18.64
C ARG A 682 7.82 26.46 -18.37
N VAL A 683 6.78 25.81 -18.86
CA VAL A 683 6.48 24.41 -18.59
C VAL A 683 6.28 23.70 -19.92
N PRO A 684 7.31 23.05 -20.47
CA PRO A 684 7.11 22.13 -21.57
C PRO A 684 6.24 20.99 -21.05
N ILE A 685 5.08 20.77 -21.66
CA ILE A 685 4.11 19.78 -21.20
C ILE A 685 3.69 18.88 -22.37
N ARG A 686 3.55 17.59 -22.09
CA ARG A 686 3.03 16.57 -22.99
C ARG A 686 1.79 15.95 -22.36
N PHE A 687 0.72 15.84 -23.13
CA PHE A 687 -0.51 15.20 -22.71
C PHE A 687 -0.49 13.74 -23.15
N HIS A 688 -0.84 12.83 -22.24
CA HIS A 688 -0.87 11.40 -22.52
C HIS A 688 -2.21 10.81 -22.12
N PHE A 689 -3.00 10.37 -23.09
CA PHE A 689 -4.33 9.79 -22.90
C PHE A 689 -4.20 8.27 -22.82
N SER A 690 -4.42 7.67 -21.65
CA SER A 690 -4.20 6.24 -21.42
C SER A 690 -5.13 5.63 -20.35
N TRP A 691 -4.90 4.37 -19.97
CA TRP A 691 -5.71 3.58 -19.02
C TRP A 691 -5.61 4.00 -17.54
#